data_AF-A0A926I5W2-F1
#
_entry.id   AF-A0A926I5W2-F1
#
_cell.length_a   1.000
_cell.length_b   1.000
_cell.length_c   1.000
_cell.angle_alpha   90.00
_cell.angle_beta   90.00
_cell.angle_gamma   90.00
#
_symmetry.space_group_name_H-M   'P 1'
#
loop_
_entity.id
_entity.type
_entity.pdbx_description
1 polymer ?
#
loop_
_entity_poly.entity_id
_entity_poly.type
_entity_poly.pdbx_seq_one_letter_code
_entity_poly.pdbx_strand_id
1 'polypeptide(L)'
;MYQKVERLVYALENNSVLSSIKKGFILLIPILISGSLALLIRSFPLPQMQAFLTTFAGGFLDKLLLYIFDATIGFMSGYLVLSISYYYSSLFANQNLTLQIMAMVTSFACFVGSFGGVDGSLTVASFGSIGVFTAMVSAILATRLFFALSDHMSQSYRSYTAGSDMSYRLSIAAIMPLLICVMAFILANLLLTSMFGIDNFNDLISGALLGLFGHIQGELAAGTLFVFLLNFLWVLGVHGGNALDQVAQALLVPANTNPTAIISKSFLDNFVMMGGSGTTICLVVALLIASRYRDNRRLAKSAAPLVLFNVNEVVVFGLPIVLNPILLIPFIAVPLLSLMISYGATVLGLIPIVNTTVTWTTPIFFSGYVATGTLMGSLVQLVTLVVGTAVYLPFVRLSEKLQRGHESFMLAELTEHFKKDVTEGRDTDYLSRHDNLGVIAKTLVSRLRRDISDGIIPMYYQPQVNADGQVTGGEALLRWKYGGQAVYPPLLIALAQKDGCFDQLTWCIFDVVCRDMEFMRSHLPPGALISVNISGEQLGSTPFVRHVVAMAEQYGVKDLLSLEVTEESSVEHISTIGENIEWLRENQIFMAIDDFSMGQTSLNYLKNNSFRFVKLDGSLVRQVVRNPRCCDIISSVISLGENLGFTVIAEFVENEEIRDILLGLGCRSYQGYLYSPALPREEFAAYCDRMAAHKEI
;
A
#
# COMPACT_ATOMS: atom_id res chain seq x y z
N MET A 1 -11.94 -23.22 -4.22
CA MET A 1 -10.56 -22.97 -4.69
C MET A 1 -10.09 -21.56 -4.32
N TYR A 2 -10.87 -20.51 -4.65
CA TYR A 2 -10.57 -19.11 -4.33
C TYR A 2 -10.20 -18.85 -2.85
N GLN A 3 -11.04 -19.25 -1.89
CA GLN A 3 -10.75 -19.10 -0.45
C GLN A 3 -9.49 -19.85 0.02
N LYS A 4 -9.12 -20.97 -0.62
CA LYS A 4 -7.89 -21.71 -0.28
C LYS A 4 -6.65 -20.97 -0.77
N VAL A 5 -6.71 -20.39 -1.97
CA VAL A 5 -5.65 -19.53 -2.50
C VAL A 5 -5.51 -18.28 -1.65
N GLU A 6 -6.63 -17.66 -1.26
CA GLU A 6 -6.65 -16.48 -0.39
C GLU A 6 -6.01 -16.77 0.98
N ARG A 7 -6.34 -17.91 1.62
CA ARG A 7 -5.68 -18.35 2.86
C ARG A 7 -4.18 -18.63 2.68
N LEU A 8 -3.78 -19.21 1.55
CA LEU A 8 -2.37 -19.47 1.25
C LEU A 8 -1.60 -18.16 1.06
N VAL A 9 -2.14 -17.22 0.27
CA VAL A 9 -1.59 -15.88 0.08
C VAL A 9 -1.45 -15.19 1.43
N TYR A 10 -2.51 -15.20 2.23
CA TYR A 10 -2.49 -14.61 3.56
C TYR A 10 -1.43 -15.25 4.46
N ALA A 11 -1.31 -16.58 4.46
CA ALA A 11 -0.30 -17.29 5.25
C ALA A 11 1.14 -16.98 4.80
N LEU A 12 1.36 -16.81 3.49
CA LEU A 12 2.66 -16.43 2.92
C LEU A 12 3.00 -14.96 3.20
N GLU A 13 2.03 -14.05 3.06
CA GLU A 13 2.21 -12.62 3.34
C GLU A 13 2.42 -12.34 4.83
N ASN A 14 1.76 -13.11 5.69
CA ASN A 14 1.88 -12.99 7.14
C ASN A 14 3.07 -13.80 7.70
N ASN A 15 3.84 -14.49 6.85
CA ASN A 15 5.08 -15.11 7.27
C ASN A 15 6.15 -14.04 7.49
N SER A 16 6.62 -13.94 8.73
CA SER A 16 7.54 -12.90 9.15
C SER A 16 8.90 -12.96 8.43
N VAL A 17 9.40 -14.15 8.08
CA VAL A 17 10.65 -14.33 7.33
C VAL A 17 10.52 -13.76 5.92
N LEU A 18 9.47 -14.18 5.20
CA LEU A 18 9.23 -13.77 3.82
C LEU A 18 8.95 -12.27 3.74
N SER A 19 8.21 -11.74 4.71
CA SER A 19 7.95 -10.30 4.86
C SER A 19 9.24 -9.50 5.07
N SER A 20 10.16 -9.96 5.92
CA SER A 20 11.44 -9.29 6.14
C SER A 20 12.36 -9.33 4.91
N ILE A 21 12.40 -10.46 4.19
CA ILE A 21 13.14 -10.58 2.92
C ILE A 21 12.62 -9.56 1.91
N LYS A 22 11.30 -9.53 1.70
CA LYS A 22 10.65 -8.60 0.77
C LYS A 22 10.95 -7.14 1.13
N LYS A 23 10.81 -6.77 2.40
CA LYS A 23 11.13 -5.41 2.87
C LYS A 23 12.61 -5.05 2.65
N GLY A 24 13.51 -6.01 2.86
CA GLY A 24 14.94 -5.86 2.55
C GLY A 24 15.18 -5.48 1.08
N PHE A 25 14.61 -6.24 0.14
CA PHE A 25 14.71 -5.92 -1.29
C PHE A 25 14.09 -4.57 -1.66
N ILE A 26 12.93 -4.23 -1.09
CA ILE A 26 12.28 -2.93 -1.35
C ILE A 26 13.19 -1.76 -0.94
N LEU A 27 13.88 -1.89 0.19
CA LEU A 27 14.82 -0.86 0.67
C LEU A 27 15.98 -0.64 -0.32
N LEU A 28 16.37 -1.67 -1.08
CA LEU A 28 17.48 -1.60 -2.04
C LEU A 28 17.10 -1.12 -3.43
N ILE A 29 15.81 -0.96 -3.75
CA ILE A 29 15.35 -0.51 -5.08
C ILE A 29 16.13 0.72 -5.59
N PRO A 30 16.38 1.80 -4.80
CA PRO A 30 17.15 2.95 -5.28
C PRO A 30 18.59 2.60 -5.71
N ILE A 31 19.26 1.73 -4.95
CA ILE A 31 20.62 1.26 -5.24
C ILE A 31 20.62 0.43 -6.53
N LEU A 32 19.66 -0.50 -6.66
CA LEU A 32 19.53 -1.36 -7.84
C LEU A 32 19.24 -0.56 -9.10
N ILE A 33 18.34 0.42 -9.03
CA ILE A 33 18.04 1.31 -10.17
C ILE A 33 19.27 2.10 -10.59
N SER A 34 20.00 2.67 -9.62
CA SER A 34 21.20 3.46 -9.90
C SER A 34 22.28 2.63 -10.61
N GLY A 35 22.53 1.41 -10.13
CA GLY A 35 23.47 0.48 -10.76
C GLY A 35 23.02 0.00 -12.13
N SER A 36 21.73 -0.29 -12.29
CA SER A 36 21.17 -0.75 -13.56
C SER A 36 21.23 0.34 -14.63
N LEU A 37 20.99 1.60 -14.26
CA LEU A 37 21.14 2.75 -15.16
C LEU A 37 22.60 2.95 -15.57
N ALA A 38 23.54 2.86 -14.63
CA ALA A 38 24.97 2.96 -14.95
C ALA A 38 25.40 1.85 -15.91
N LEU A 39 24.96 0.62 -15.67
CA LEU A 39 25.22 -0.52 -16.55
C LEU A 39 24.60 -0.35 -17.93
N LEU A 40 23.36 0.15 -17.99
CA LEU A 40 22.65 0.42 -19.25
C LEU A 40 23.39 1.45 -20.10
N ILE A 41 23.82 2.57 -19.50
CA ILE A 41 24.58 3.61 -20.22
C ILE A 41 25.90 3.03 -20.71
N ARG A 42 26.60 2.28 -19.85
CA ARG A 42 27.90 1.68 -20.17
C ARG A 42 27.82 0.61 -21.27
N SER A 43 26.78 -0.21 -21.27
CA SER A 43 26.63 -1.35 -22.20
C SER A 43 25.75 -1.06 -23.41
N PHE A 44 25.38 0.20 -23.62
CA PHE A 44 24.43 0.57 -24.66
C PHE A 44 24.91 0.13 -26.05
N PRO A 45 24.01 -0.44 -26.89
CA PRO A 45 24.38 -1.15 -28.12
C PRO A 45 24.64 -0.22 -29.32
N LEU A 46 25.33 0.91 -29.11
CA LEU A 46 25.78 1.80 -30.19
C LEU A 46 27.31 1.86 -30.20
N PRO A 47 27.98 1.39 -31.28
CA PRO A 47 29.43 1.41 -31.39
C PRO A 47 30.04 2.80 -31.20
N GLN A 48 29.35 3.84 -31.69
CA GLN A 48 29.76 5.24 -31.54
C GLN A 48 29.79 5.66 -30.06
N MET A 49 28.79 5.23 -29.27
CA MET A 49 28.76 5.55 -27.86
C MET A 49 29.82 4.75 -27.08
N GLN A 50 30.06 3.49 -27.43
CA GLN A 50 31.15 2.69 -26.85
C GLN A 50 32.53 3.31 -27.10
N ALA A 51 32.77 3.78 -28.34
CA ALA A 51 34.00 4.50 -28.67
C ALA A 51 34.10 5.81 -27.89
N PHE A 52 33.00 6.57 -27.76
CA PHE A 52 32.98 7.79 -26.96
C PHE A 52 33.29 7.53 -25.49
N LEU A 53 32.68 6.51 -24.86
CA LEU A 53 32.88 6.18 -23.46
C LEU A 53 34.34 5.83 -23.11
N THR A 54 35.01 5.14 -24.03
CA THR A 54 36.41 4.70 -23.85
C THR A 54 37.43 5.79 -24.23
N THR A 55 37.09 6.72 -25.13
CA THR A 55 38.01 7.79 -25.57
C THR A 55 37.84 9.09 -24.80
N PHE A 56 36.63 9.44 -24.42
CA PHE A 56 36.31 10.69 -23.73
C PHE A 56 37.05 10.81 -22.40
N ALA A 57 37.82 11.90 -22.25
CA ALA A 57 38.63 12.19 -21.06
C ALA A 57 39.48 10.98 -20.59
N GLY A 58 40.02 10.19 -21.53
CA GLY A 58 40.85 9.02 -21.22
C GLY A 58 40.07 7.86 -20.59
N GLY A 59 38.79 7.71 -20.94
CA GLY A 59 37.92 6.66 -20.40
C GLY A 59 37.37 6.98 -19.01
N PHE A 60 37.41 8.25 -18.59
CA PHE A 60 36.86 8.67 -17.29
C PHE A 60 35.40 8.28 -17.14
N LEU A 61 34.59 8.44 -18.19
CA LEU A 61 33.15 8.17 -18.14
C LEU A 61 32.86 6.66 -18.01
N ASP A 62 33.57 5.79 -18.73
CA ASP A 62 33.46 4.34 -18.55
C ASP A 62 33.86 3.92 -17.12
N LYS A 63 34.96 4.44 -16.59
CA LYS A 63 35.40 4.17 -15.20
C LYS A 63 34.39 4.66 -14.19
N LEU A 64 33.82 5.85 -14.37
CA LEU A 64 32.80 6.41 -13.48
C LEU A 64 31.55 5.52 -13.46
N LEU A 65 31.06 5.08 -14.64
CA LEU A 65 29.91 4.19 -14.73
C LEU A 65 30.20 2.82 -14.10
N LEU A 66 31.41 2.28 -14.30
CA LEU A 66 31.84 1.04 -13.65
C LEU A 66 31.87 1.19 -12.12
N TYR A 67 32.43 2.28 -11.60
CA TYR A 67 32.44 2.51 -10.15
C TYR A 67 31.04 2.66 -9.55
N ILE A 68 30.12 3.33 -10.26
CA ILE A 68 28.72 3.40 -9.82
C ILE A 68 28.12 1.99 -9.78
N PHE A 69 28.36 1.17 -10.81
CA PHE A 69 27.88 -0.21 -10.85
C PHE A 69 28.47 -1.06 -9.71
N ASP A 70 29.79 -1.02 -9.51
CA ASP A 70 30.49 -1.79 -8.47
C ASP A 70 30.02 -1.38 -7.07
N ALA A 71 29.82 -0.08 -6.83
CA ALA A 71 29.31 0.45 -5.57
C ALA A 71 27.82 0.19 -5.33
N THR A 72 27.09 -0.34 -6.32
CA THR A 72 25.64 -0.58 -6.21
C THR A 72 25.30 -2.06 -6.38
N ILE A 73 25.15 -2.54 -7.61
CA ILE A 73 24.85 -3.94 -7.91
C ILE A 73 26.04 -4.85 -7.56
N GLY A 74 27.28 -4.36 -7.76
CA GLY A 74 28.50 -5.08 -7.39
C GLY A 74 28.64 -5.33 -5.89
N PHE A 75 27.88 -4.64 -5.04
CA PHE A 75 27.84 -4.84 -3.58
C PHE A 75 26.44 -5.22 -3.04
N MET A 76 25.52 -5.65 -3.93
CA MET A 76 24.13 -5.91 -3.60
C MET A 76 23.93 -6.90 -2.44
N SER A 77 24.65 -8.01 -2.39
CA SER A 77 24.46 -9.02 -1.34
C SER A 77 24.85 -8.49 0.05
N GLY A 78 25.86 -7.61 0.10
CA GLY A 78 26.25 -6.89 1.32
C GLY A 78 25.15 -5.98 1.84
N TYR A 79 24.51 -5.20 0.96
CA TYR A 79 23.35 -4.39 1.34
C TYR A 79 22.14 -5.25 1.72
N LEU A 80 21.97 -6.40 1.08
CA LEU A 80 20.84 -7.29 1.30
C LEU A 80 20.91 -7.97 2.68
N VAL A 81 22.07 -8.48 3.09
CA VAL A 81 22.20 -9.09 4.42
C VAL A 81 21.91 -8.07 5.52
N LEU A 82 22.35 -6.81 5.36
CA LEU A 82 22.09 -5.74 6.32
C LEU A 82 20.60 -5.39 6.38
N SER A 83 19.98 -5.15 5.22
CA SER A 83 18.57 -4.74 5.14
C SER A 83 17.59 -5.82 5.62
N ILE A 84 17.80 -7.08 5.24
CA ILE A 84 16.96 -8.19 5.70
C ILE A 84 17.12 -8.39 7.22
N SER A 85 18.35 -8.36 7.73
CA SER A 85 18.62 -8.53 9.17
C SER A 85 18.02 -7.39 9.98
N TYR A 86 18.03 -6.16 9.48
CA TYR A 86 17.37 -5.02 10.11
C TYR A 86 15.87 -5.26 10.27
N TYR A 87 15.16 -5.61 9.20
CA TYR A 87 13.71 -5.86 9.30
C TYR A 87 13.38 -7.11 10.12
N TYR A 88 14.20 -8.15 10.05
CA TYR A 88 13.92 -9.40 10.73
C TYR A 88 14.21 -9.35 12.24
N SER A 89 15.28 -8.68 12.64
CA SER A 89 15.62 -8.46 14.05
C SER A 89 14.60 -7.60 14.80
N SER A 90 13.88 -6.71 14.10
CA SER A 90 12.82 -5.88 14.71
C SER A 90 11.72 -6.70 15.39
N LEU A 91 11.53 -7.96 14.97
CA LEU A 91 10.56 -8.90 15.54
C LEU A 91 10.95 -9.42 16.93
N PHE A 92 12.24 -9.34 17.29
CA PHE A 92 12.79 -9.88 18.54
C PHE A 92 13.34 -8.77 19.44
N ALA A 93 13.75 -7.64 18.85
CA ALA A 93 14.46 -6.57 19.55
C ALA A 93 13.60 -5.76 20.53
N ASN A 94 12.27 -5.94 20.58
CA ASN A 94 11.35 -5.21 21.46
C ASN A 94 11.61 -3.68 21.47
N GLN A 95 11.75 -3.08 20.28
CA GLN A 95 12.07 -1.65 20.07
C GLN A 95 13.48 -1.20 20.51
N ASN A 96 14.38 -2.13 20.87
CA ASN A 96 15.77 -1.80 21.21
C ASN A 96 16.64 -1.71 19.94
N LEU A 97 16.90 -0.47 19.50
CA LEU A 97 17.68 -0.20 18.29
C LEU A 97 19.12 -0.75 18.38
N THR A 98 19.76 -0.68 19.54
CA THR A 98 21.13 -1.17 19.73
C THR A 98 21.22 -2.67 19.48
N LEU A 99 20.31 -3.47 20.04
CA LEU A 99 20.27 -4.93 19.81
C LEU A 99 19.99 -5.27 18.34
N GLN A 100 19.09 -4.51 17.71
CA GLN A 100 18.77 -4.66 16.28
C GLN A 100 20.01 -4.41 15.40
N ILE A 101 20.77 -3.34 15.67
CA ILE A 101 22.02 -3.05 14.95
C ILE A 101 23.06 -4.15 15.21
N MET A 102 23.20 -4.65 16.44
CA MET A 102 24.14 -5.74 16.74
C MET A 102 23.79 -7.05 16.02
N ALA A 103 22.51 -7.40 15.92
CA ALA A 103 22.05 -8.55 15.14
C ALA A 103 22.36 -8.39 13.63
N MET A 104 22.23 -7.16 13.11
CA MET A 104 22.59 -6.82 11.72
C MET A 104 24.10 -6.98 11.47
N VAL A 105 24.95 -6.45 12.35
CA VAL A 105 26.42 -6.59 12.27
C VAL A 105 26.82 -8.07 12.38
N THR A 106 26.21 -8.81 13.30
CA THR A 106 26.43 -10.26 13.46
C THR A 106 26.12 -11.01 12.17
N SER A 107 24.98 -10.71 11.56
CA SER A 107 24.56 -11.38 10.33
C SER A 107 25.48 -11.07 9.15
N PHE A 108 25.99 -9.84 9.05
CA PHE A 108 27.00 -9.48 8.05
C PHE A 108 28.32 -10.23 8.27
N ALA A 109 28.77 -10.37 9.52
CA ALA A 109 29.97 -11.16 9.84
C ALA A 109 29.78 -12.66 9.50
N CYS A 110 28.61 -13.23 9.79
CA CYS A 110 28.27 -14.60 9.41
C CYS A 110 28.21 -14.80 7.89
N PHE A 111 27.70 -13.81 7.15
CA PHE A 111 27.73 -13.80 5.69
C PHE A 111 29.17 -13.85 5.15
N VAL A 112 30.07 -12.99 5.65
CA VAL A 112 31.49 -13.02 5.27
C VAL A 112 32.15 -14.35 5.65
N GLY A 113 31.85 -14.89 6.83
CA GLY A 113 32.32 -16.20 7.28
C GLY A 113 31.89 -17.37 6.39
N SER A 114 30.87 -17.16 5.54
CA SER A 114 30.35 -18.17 4.61
C SER A 114 31.13 -18.29 3.29
N PHE A 115 32.19 -17.49 3.07
CA PHE A 115 32.95 -17.49 1.81
C PHE A 115 34.41 -17.96 1.91
N GLY A 116 34.89 -18.37 3.10
CA GLY A 116 36.30 -18.71 3.32
C GLY A 116 37.17 -17.44 3.30
N GLY A 117 38.16 -17.35 4.17
CA GLY A 117 38.94 -16.11 4.41
C GLY A 117 39.83 -15.65 3.25
N VAL A 118 40.96 -15.02 3.57
CA VAL A 118 41.87 -14.36 2.59
C VAL A 118 42.46 -15.32 1.54
N ASP A 119 42.53 -16.62 1.83
CA ASP A 119 42.90 -17.69 0.87
C ASP A 119 41.68 -18.49 0.35
N GLY A 120 40.45 -18.03 0.63
CA GLY A 120 39.17 -18.66 0.26
C GLY A 120 38.46 -18.00 -0.93
N SER A 121 37.20 -18.35 -1.18
CA SER A 121 36.39 -17.85 -2.31
C SER A 121 35.85 -16.42 -2.15
N LEU A 122 36.21 -15.71 -1.08
CA LEU A 122 35.75 -14.34 -0.85
C LEU A 122 36.44 -13.36 -1.80
N THR A 123 35.69 -12.92 -2.80
CA THR A 123 36.12 -11.88 -3.74
C THR A 123 35.14 -10.72 -3.71
N VAL A 124 35.48 -9.60 -4.35
CA VAL A 124 34.51 -8.49 -4.54
C VAL A 124 33.26 -8.99 -5.26
N ALA A 125 33.37 -9.95 -6.17
CA ALA A 125 32.23 -10.55 -6.87
C ALA A 125 31.27 -11.28 -5.92
N SER A 126 31.76 -11.81 -4.78
CA SER A 126 30.94 -12.45 -3.75
C SER A 126 29.99 -11.46 -3.07
N PHE A 127 30.33 -10.16 -3.03
CA PHE A 127 29.42 -9.10 -2.55
C PHE A 127 28.38 -8.67 -3.59
N GLY A 128 28.54 -9.08 -4.85
CA GLY A 128 27.62 -8.78 -5.91
C GLY A 128 26.45 -9.74 -5.96
N SER A 129 26.04 -10.08 -7.17
CA SER A 129 24.85 -10.87 -7.42
C SER A 129 25.01 -12.36 -7.08
N ILE A 130 26.24 -12.86 -7.02
CA ILE A 130 26.60 -14.23 -6.59
C ILE A 130 26.26 -14.46 -5.12
N GLY A 131 26.50 -13.47 -4.24
CA GLY A 131 26.29 -13.64 -2.80
C GLY A 131 24.84 -13.51 -2.32
N VAL A 132 23.88 -13.16 -3.19
CA VAL A 132 22.50 -12.82 -2.80
C VAL A 132 21.84 -13.92 -1.99
N PHE A 133 21.97 -15.18 -2.43
CA PHE A 133 21.37 -16.32 -1.73
C PHE A 133 22.00 -16.50 -0.34
N THR A 134 23.34 -16.49 -0.27
CA THR A 134 24.06 -16.58 1.00
C THR A 134 23.68 -15.44 1.93
N ALA A 135 23.54 -14.22 1.43
CA ALA A 135 23.09 -13.07 2.20
C ALA A 135 21.69 -13.26 2.82
N MET A 136 20.74 -13.82 2.07
CA MET A 136 19.40 -14.13 2.59
C MET A 136 19.44 -15.19 3.70
N VAL A 137 20.17 -16.29 3.47
CA VAL A 137 20.29 -17.38 4.46
C VAL A 137 21.00 -16.90 5.72
N SER A 138 22.14 -16.22 5.56
CA SER A 138 22.91 -15.66 6.68
C SER A 138 22.09 -14.63 7.45
N ALA A 139 21.35 -13.73 6.78
CA ALA A 139 20.51 -12.74 7.45
C ALA A 139 19.46 -13.39 8.38
N ILE A 140 18.79 -14.44 7.91
CA ILE A 140 17.72 -15.08 8.67
C ILE A 140 18.29 -15.99 9.78
N LEU A 141 19.22 -16.89 9.44
CA LEU A 141 19.75 -17.87 10.39
C LEU A 141 20.63 -17.21 11.45
N ALA A 142 21.52 -16.28 11.07
CA ALA A 142 22.39 -15.61 12.04
C ALA A 142 21.59 -14.69 12.97
N THR A 143 20.61 -13.94 12.45
CA THR A 143 19.73 -13.13 13.32
C THR A 143 18.99 -14.00 14.33
N ARG A 144 18.42 -15.14 13.92
CA ARG A 144 17.73 -16.04 14.86
C ARG A 144 18.67 -16.64 15.90
N LEU A 145 19.84 -17.10 15.46
CA LEU A 145 20.83 -17.66 16.35
C LEU A 145 21.31 -16.61 17.37
N PHE A 146 21.54 -15.37 16.93
CA PHE A 146 21.93 -14.27 17.78
C PHE A 146 20.93 -14.00 18.90
N PHE A 147 19.64 -13.87 18.58
CA PHE A 147 18.61 -13.65 19.61
C PHE A 147 18.41 -14.87 20.50
N ALA A 148 18.42 -16.09 19.94
CA ALA A 148 18.33 -17.30 20.74
C ALA A 148 19.46 -17.39 21.79
N LEU A 149 20.68 -17.04 21.41
CA LEU A 149 21.83 -16.98 22.32
C LEU A 149 21.71 -15.80 23.30
N SER A 150 21.35 -14.61 22.82
CA SER A 150 21.19 -13.41 23.65
C SER A 150 20.13 -13.58 24.75
N ASP A 151 19.08 -14.37 24.48
CA ASP A 151 18.00 -14.63 25.43
C ASP A 151 18.36 -15.75 26.43
N HIS A 152 19.12 -16.76 26.01
CA HIS A 152 19.49 -17.91 26.87
C HIS A 152 20.79 -17.73 27.65
N MET A 153 21.69 -16.84 27.23
CA MET A 153 22.97 -16.68 27.92
C MET A 153 22.78 -15.98 29.27
N SER A 154 23.25 -16.66 30.32
CA SER A 154 23.07 -16.29 31.73
C SER A 154 23.56 -14.88 32.05
N GLN A 155 22.86 -14.22 32.98
CA GLN A 155 23.26 -12.93 33.59
C GLN A 155 24.71 -12.93 34.12
N SER A 156 25.30 -14.10 34.40
CA SER A 156 26.69 -14.25 34.87
C SER A 156 27.76 -13.84 33.85
N TYR A 157 27.42 -13.74 32.56
CA TYR A 157 28.32 -13.26 31.50
C TYR A 157 28.07 -11.80 31.10
N ARG A 158 27.05 -11.14 31.70
CA ARG A 158 26.87 -9.69 31.59
C ARG A 158 27.89 -9.03 32.50
N SER A 159 29.03 -8.62 31.94
CA SER A 159 30.01 -7.78 32.64
C SER A 159 29.29 -6.64 33.35
N TYR A 160 29.41 -6.62 34.69
CA TYR A 160 28.68 -5.70 35.54
C TYR A 160 29.41 -4.35 35.56
N THR A 161 29.30 -3.57 34.49
CA THR A 161 29.73 -2.16 34.52
C THR A 161 28.61 -1.31 35.10
N ALA A 162 28.47 -1.35 36.43
CA ALA A 162 27.61 -0.45 37.17
C ALA A 162 28.01 1.01 36.85
N GLY A 163 27.05 1.82 36.39
CA GLY A 163 27.26 3.24 36.03
C GLY A 163 27.58 3.54 34.55
N SER A 164 27.66 2.55 33.67
CA SER A 164 27.88 2.75 32.22
C SER A 164 26.57 2.92 31.42
N ASP A 165 26.64 3.56 30.24
CA ASP A 165 25.52 3.72 29.29
C ASP A 165 24.84 2.37 28.99
N MET A 166 23.51 2.36 28.89
CA MET A 166 22.72 1.18 28.53
C MET A 166 23.20 0.55 27.20
N SER A 167 23.56 1.37 26.22
CA SER A 167 24.05 0.92 24.92
C SER A 167 25.40 0.20 25.02
N TYR A 168 26.26 0.65 25.93
CA TYR A 168 27.56 0.04 26.18
C TYR A 168 27.41 -1.35 26.81
N ARG A 169 26.54 -1.50 27.81
CA ARG A 169 26.26 -2.81 28.44
C ARG A 169 25.71 -3.82 27.44
N LEU A 170 24.79 -3.40 26.58
CA LEU A 170 24.21 -4.27 25.54
C LEU A 170 25.27 -4.70 24.53
N SER A 171 26.18 -3.79 24.15
CA SER A 171 27.26 -4.10 23.22
C SER A 171 28.24 -5.13 23.79
N ILE A 172 28.60 -5.03 25.08
CA ILE A 172 29.45 -6.03 25.73
C ILE A 172 28.75 -7.38 25.83
N ALA A 173 27.46 -7.39 26.21
CA ALA A 173 26.69 -8.61 26.32
C ALA A 173 26.55 -9.34 24.96
N ALA A 174 26.60 -8.59 23.84
CA ALA A 174 26.48 -9.13 22.48
C ALA A 174 27.78 -9.78 21.95
N ILE A 175 28.93 -9.63 22.61
CA ILE A 175 30.22 -10.19 22.16
C ILE A 175 30.16 -11.71 22.02
N MET A 176 29.67 -12.40 23.05
CA MET A 176 29.63 -13.87 23.06
C MET A 176 28.61 -14.44 22.07
N PRO A 177 27.36 -13.93 21.99
CA PRO A 177 26.43 -14.33 20.93
C PRO A 177 27.01 -14.14 19.53
N LEU A 178 27.64 -12.99 19.26
CA LEU A 178 28.31 -12.71 17.99
C LEU A 178 29.39 -13.74 17.68
N LEU A 179 30.31 -13.99 18.62
CA LEU A 179 31.41 -14.94 18.43
C LEU A 179 30.89 -16.35 18.11
N ILE A 180 29.90 -16.84 18.87
CA ILE A 180 29.30 -18.16 18.64
C ILE A 180 28.61 -18.23 17.28
N CYS A 181 27.88 -17.18 16.87
CA CYS A 181 27.26 -17.14 15.55
C CYS A 181 28.30 -17.22 14.43
N VAL A 182 29.35 -16.40 14.50
CA VAL A 182 30.41 -16.39 13.48
C VAL A 182 31.13 -17.73 13.43
N MET A 183 31.50 -18.31 14.59
CA MET A 183 32.11 -19.64 14.65
C MET A 183 31.22 -20.72 14.05
N ALA A 184 29.92 -20.70 14.31
CA ALA A 184 28.98 -21.68 13.75
C ALA A 184 28.94 -21.64 12.22
N PHE A 185 28.92 -20.43 11.62
CA PHE A 185 28.93 -20.27 10.17
C PHE A 185 30.27 -20.65 9.53
N ILE A 186 31.39 -20.31 10.16
CA ILE A 186 32.73 -20.71 9.68
C ILE A 186 32.87 -22.24 9.75
N LEU A 187 32.47 -22.87 10.85
CA LEU A 187 32.51 -24.33 10.99
C LEU A 187 31.62 -25.01 9.95
N ALA A 188 30.41 -24.49 9.70
CA ALA A 188 29.53 -24.99 8.67
C ALA A 188 30.19 -24.89 7.27
N ASN A 189 30.86 -23.80 6.97
CA ASN A 189 31.56 -23.63 5.70
C ASN A 189 32.76 -24.58 5.55
N LEU A 190 33.59 -24.73 6.59
CA LEU A 190 34.70 -25.68 6.58
C LEU A 190 34.24 -27.14 6.41
N LEU A 191 33.09 -27.50 7.01
CA LEU A 191 32.45 -28.79 6.79
C LEU A 191 31.99 -28.97 5.34
N LEU A 192 31.43 -27.93 4.71
CA LEU A 192 31.06 -27.99 3.29
C LEU A 192 32.28 -28.21 2.39
N THR A 193 33.36 -27.47 2.61
CA THR A 193 34.60 -27.61 1.82
C THR A 193 35.22 -28.99 1.97
N SER A 194 35.28 -29.52 3.19
CA SER A 194 35.83 -30.85 3.44
C SER A 194 34.97 -32.01 2.93
N MET A 195 33.64 -31.91 3.01
CA MET A 195 32.73 -32.99 2.60
C MET A 195 32.42 -33.00 1.10
N PHE A 196 32.28 -31.82 0.49
CA PHE A 196 31.82 -31.68 -0.90
C PHE A 196 32.90 -31.13 -1.85
N GLY A 197 34.03 -30.64 -1.33
CA GLY A 197 35.07 -30.01 -2.15
C GLY A 197 34.63 -28.67 -2.75
N ILE A 198 33.71 -27.98 -2.06
CA ILE A 198 33.04 -26.76 -2.54
C ILE A 198 33.39 -25.58 -1.60
N ASP A 199 33.67 -24.41 -2.18
CA ASP A 199 34.19 -23.27 -1.42
C ASP A 199 33.11 -22.42 -0.74
N ASN A 200 31.84 -22.50 -1.18
CA ASN A 200 30.73 -21.73 -0.62
C ASN A 200 29.35 -22.35 -0.90
N PHE A 201 28.32 -21.80 -0.25
CA PHE A 201 26.92 -22.24 -0.41
C PHE A 201 26.34 -22.07 -1.82
N ASN A 202 26.81 -21.09 -2.61
CA ASN A 202 26.30 -20.87 -3.97
C ASN A 202 26.71 -22.03 -4.89
N ASP A 203 27.97 -22.42 -4.81
CA ASP A 203 28.51 -23.53 -5.60
C ASP A 203 27.83 -24.87 -5.28
N LEU A 204 27.37 -25.08 -4.03
CA LEU A 204 26.56 -26.23 -3.67
C LEU A 204 25.25 -26.28 -4.46
N ILE A 205 24.57 -25.14 -4.58
CA ILE A 205 23.32 -25.03 -5.35
C ILE A 205 23.60 -25.18 -6.84
N SER A 206 24.62 -24.48 -7.35
CA SER A 206 24.99 -24.52 -8.77
C SER A 206 25.37 -25.95 -9.20
N GLY A 207 26.13 -26.68 -8.38
CA GLY A 207 26.47 -28.08 -8.61
C GLY A 207 25.25 -29.02 -8.55
N ALA A 208 24.36 -28.83 -7.57
CA ALA A 208 23.11 -29.60 -7.49
C ALA A 208 22.21 -29.35 -8.72
N LEU A 209 22.09 -28.10 -9.15
CA LEU A 209 21.33 -27.73 -10.35
C LEU A 209 21.96 -28.31 -11.61
N LEU A 210 23.28 -28.26 -11.76
CA LEU A 210 23.99 -28.87 -12.90
C LEU A 210 23.75 -30.38 -12.98
N GLY A 211 23.75 -31.08 -11.83
CA GLY A 211 23.44 -32.51 -11.74
C GLY A 211 22.06 -32.89 -12.30
N LEU A 212 21.07 -31.99 -12.20
CA LEU A 212 19.74 -32.21 -12.78
C LEU A 212 19.77 -32.30 -14.31
N PHE A 213 20.71 -31.61 -14.97
CA PHE A 213 20.81 -31.61 -16.42
C PHE A 213 21.60 -32.78 -16.98
N GLY A 214 22.44 -33.44 -16.18
CA GLY A 214 23.29 -34.56 -16.62
C GLY A 214 22.51 -35.77 -17.17
N HIS A 215 21.21 -35.87 -16.86
CA HIS A 215 20.34 -36.97 -17.29
C HIS A 215 19.36 -36.58 -18.42
N ILE A 216 19.38 -35.33 -18.87
CA ILE A 216 18.40 -34.82 -19.85
C ILE A 216 19.01 -34.90 -21.25
N GLN A 217 18.34 -35.66 -22.12
CA GLN A 217 18.69 -35.74 -23.53
C GLN A 217 17.82 -34.79 -24.35
N GLY A 218 18.45 -34.05 -25.26
CA GLY A 218 17.76 -33.16 -26.20
C GLY A 218 17.78 -31.69 -25.79
N GLU A 219 18.10 -30.85 -26.77
CA GLU A 219 18.27 -29.41 -26.60
C GLU A 219 17.00 -28.71 -26.09
N LEU A 220 15.82 -29.06 -26.62
CA LEU A 220 14.55 -28.46 -26.21
C LEU A 220 14.17 -28.83 -24.76
N ALA A 221 14.42 -30.07 -24.34
CA ALA A 221 14.14 -30.52 -22.98
C ALA A 221 15.06 -29.82 -21.98
N ALA A 222 16.36 -29.72 -22.29
CA ALA A 222 17.32 -28.98 -21.48
C ALA A 222 16.98 -27.48 -21.41
N GLY A 223 16.65 -26.85 -22.54
CA GLY A 223 16.24 -25.43 -22.58
C GLY A 223 14.94 -25.17 -21.80
N THR A 224 13.97 -26.08 -21.88
CA THR A 224 12.72 -25.99 -21.12
C THR A 224 12.97 -26.07 -19.61
N LEU A 225 13.78 -27.04 -19.16
CA LEU A 225 14.14 -27.13 -17.75
C LEU A 225 14.93 -25.90 -17.29
N PHE A 226 15.88 -25.43 -18.10
CA PHE A 226 16.67 -24.24 -17.79
C PHE A 226 15.78 -23.01 -17.59
N VAL A 227 14.90 -22.72 -18.53
CA VAL A 227 13.96 -21.59 -18.44
C VAL A 227 13.00 -21.76 -17.26
N PHE A 228 12.52 -22.98 -16.99
CA PHE A 228 11.69 -23.26 -15.82
C PHE A 228 12.44 -22.95 -14.51
N LEU A 229 13.62 -23.53 -14.30
CA LEU A 229 14.40 -23.37 -13.08
C LEU A 229 14.80 -21.91 -12.86
N LEU A 230 15.22 -21.22 -13.93
CA LEU A 230 15.60 -19.81 -13.88
C LEU A 230 14.45 -18.95 -13.33
N ASN A 231 13.24 -19.10 -13.88
CA ASN A 231 12.08 -18.31 -13.45
C ASN A 231 11.53 -18.78 -12.10
N PHE A 232 11.56 -20.09 -11.82
CA PHE A 232 11.13 -20.64 -10.54
C PHE A 232 11.98 -20.11 -9.38
N LEU A 233 13.32 -20.08 -9.54
CA LEU A 233 14.23 -19.51 -8.55
C LEU A 233 13.90 -18.04 -8.27
N TRP A 234 13.61 -17.24 -9.31
CA TRP A 234 13.21 -15.84 -9.13
C TRP A 234 11.96 -15.69 -8.27
N VAL A 235 10.97 -16.59 -8.42
CA VAL A 235 9.76 -16.53 -7.60
C VAL A 235 10.03 -16.90 -6.14
N LEU A 236 11.05 -17.72 -5.88
CA LEU A 236 11.55 -17.98 -4.52
C LEU A 236 12.43 -16.84 -3.97
N GLY A 237 12.66 -15.78 -4.75
CA GLY A 237 13.53 -14.66 -4.39
C GLY A 237 15.01 -14.92 -4.66
N VAL A 238 15.35 -16.03 -5.33
CA VAL A 238 16.72 -16.35 -5.76
C VAL A 238 16.94 -15.85 -7.18
N HIS A 239 18.00 -15.08 -7.43
CA HIS A 239 18.27 -14.55 -8.77
C HIS A 239 18.68 -15.67 -9.74
N GLY A 240 17.71 -16.28 -10.42
CA GLY A 240 17.90 -17.49 -11.22
C GLY A 240 18.97 -17.38 -12.31
N GLY A 241 19.15 -16.19 -12.90
CA GLY A 241 20.19 -15.97 -13.91
C GLY A 241 21.62 -16.17 -13.39
N ASN A 242 21.89 -15.84 -12.12
CA ASN A 242 23.22 -16.02 -11.53
C ASN A 242 23.38 -17.43 -10.97
N ALA A 243 22.32 -17.95 -10.32
CA ALA A 243 22.31 -19.31 -9.77
C ALA A 243 22.48 -20.38 -10.86
N LEU A 244 22.09 -20.08 -12.10
CA LEU A 244 22.25 -20.97 -13.25
C LEU A 244 23.37 -20.52 -14.19
N ASP A 245 24.23 -19.55 -13.86
CA ASP A 245 25.24 -19.09 -14.83
C ASP A 245 26.28 -20.16 -15.13
N GLN A 246 26.75 -20.93 -14.13
CA GLN A 246 27.64 -22.08 -14.36
C GLN A 246 26.96 -23.15 -15.25
N VAL A 247 25.66 -23.39 -15.01
CA VAL A 247 24.84 -24.30 -15.81
C VAL A 247 24.69 -23.78 -17.24
N ALA A 248 24.47 -22.47 -17.41
CA ALA A 248 24.38 -21.82 -18.71
C ALA A 248 25.70 -21.94 -19.47
N GLN A 249 26.85 -21.70 -18.83
CA GLN A 249 28.16 -21.84 -19.47
C GLN A 249 28.47 -23.29 -19.88
N ALA A 250 28.03 -24.26 -19.08
CA ALA A 250 28.25 -25.68 -19.36
C ALA A 250 27.33 -26.24 -20.46
N LEU A 251 26.05 -25.82 -20.49
CA LEU A 251 25.03 -26.40 -21.38
C LEU A 251 24.72 -25.52 -22.60
N LEU A 252 24.73 -24.20 -22.44
CA LEU A 252 24.39 -23.23 -23.47
C LEU A 252 25.67 -22.73 -24.10
N VAL A 253 26.14 -23.47 -25.10
CA VAL A 253 27.33 -23.12 -25.88
C VAL A 253 27.16 -21.71 -26.47
N PRO A 254 28.19 -20.84 -26.44
CA PRO A 254 28.14 -19.56 -27.12
C PRO A 254 27.75 -19.74 -28.59
N ALA A 255 26.96 -18.83 -29.13
CA ALA A 255 26.40 -18.92 -30.49
C ALA A 255 27.47 -19.19 -31.59
N ASN A 256 28.72 -18.82 -31.34
CA ASN A 256 29.85 -18.95 -32.25
C ASN A 256 30.50 -20.36 -32.27
N THR A 257 30.26 -21.22 -31.28
CA THR A 257 31.00 -22.48 -31.08
C THR A 257 30.23 -23.73 -31.51
N ASN A 258 28.89 -23.68 -31.63
CA ASN A 258 28.09 -24.76 -32.20
C ASN A 258 26.94 -24.21 -33.06
N PRO A 259 27.16 -23.99 -34.37
CA PRO A 259 26.23 -23.26 -35.25
C PRO A 259 24.95 -24.05 -35.61
N THR A 260 24.82 -25.30 -35.16
CA THR A 260 23.63 -26.14 -35.39
C THR A 260 22.66 -26.14 -34.21
N ALA A 261 23.08 -25.64 -33.04
CA ALA A 261 22.23 -25.55 -31.85
C ALA A 261 21.30 -24.34 -31.95
N ILE A 262 19.99 -24.54 -31.78
CA ILE A 262 18.98 -23.48 -31.81
C ILE A 262 18.97 -22.68 -30.50
N ILE A 263 19.03 -23.37 -29.37
CA ILE A 263 18.99 -22.83 -28.02
C ILE A 263 20.41 -22.53 -27.55
N SER A 264 20.87 -21.33 -27.90
CA SER A 264 22.06 -20.72 -27.34
C SER A 264 21.71 -19.74 -26.20
N LYS A 265 22.71 -19.30 -25.43
CA LYS A 265 22.51 -18.24 -24.42
C LYS A 265 21.92 -16.97 -25.06
N SER A 266 22.43 -16.57 -26.23
CA SER A 266 21.93 -15.39 -26.94
C SER A 266 20.51 -15.59 -27.48
N PHE A 267 20.13 -16.80 -27.88
CA PHE A 267 18.75 -17.11 -28.24
C PHE A 267 17.81 -16.91 -27.03
N LEU A 268 18.17 -17.44 -25.86
CA LEU A 268 17.36 -17.28 -24.64
C LEU A 268 17.24 -15.81 -24.22
N ASP A 269 18.34 -15.07 -24.19
CA ASP A 269 18.35 -13.67 -23.74
C ASP A 269 17.50 -12.77 -24.65
N ASN A 270 17.55 -12.98 -25.97
CA ASN A 270 16.87 -12.08 -26.90
C ASN A 270 15.42 -12.48 -27.20
N PHE A 271 15.11 -13.77 -27.26
CA PHE A 271 13.78 -14.23 -27.66
C PHE A 271 12.94 -14.70 -26.48
N VAL A 272 13.55 -15.37 -25.50
CA VAL A 272 12.81 -15.98 -24.39
C VAL A 272 12.62 -14.99 -23.23
N MET A 273 13.71 -14.40 -22.77
CA MET A 273 13.78 -13.57 -21.56
C MET A 273 13.64 -12.08 -21.88
N MET A 274 12.69 -11.75 -22.77
CA MET A 274 12.45 -10.36 -23.14
C MET A 274 11.98 -9.54 -21.94
N GLY A 275 12.71 -8.48 -21.68
CA GLY A 275 12.47 -7.64 -20.52
C GLY A 275 12.94 -8.27 -19.22
N GLY A 276 13.86 -9.24 -19.27
CA GLY A 276 14.41 -9.94 -18.11
C GLY A 276 13.67 -11.25 -17.78
N SER A 277 13.72 -11.66 -16.50
CA SER A 277 12.98 -12.84 -16.01
C SER A 277 11.47 -12.68 -16.18
N GLY A 278 10.75 -13.80 -16.31
CA GLY A 278 9.32 -13.84 -16.51
C GLY A 278 8.82 -13.26 -17.84
N THR A 279 9.73 -12.93 -18.76
CA THR A 279 9.41 -12.15 -19.97
C THR A 279 8.65 -10.86 -19.57
N THR A 280 9.21 -10.13 -18.59
CA THR A 280 8.52 -9.07 -17.83
C THR A 280 7.93 -7.95 -18.69
N ILE A 281 8.43 -7.72 -19.91
CA ILE A 281 7.80 -6.76 -20.84
C ILE A 281 6.31 -7.07 -21.07
N CYS A 282 5.95 -8.35 -21.13
CA CYS A 282 4.56 -8.79 -21.29
C CYS A 282 3.70 -8.40 -20.08
N LEU A 283 4.26 -8.51 -18.87
CA LEU A 283 3.62 -8.12 -17.62
C LEU A 283 3.47 -6.60 -17.52
N VAL A 284 4.50 -5.83 -17.89
CA VAL A 284 4.43 -4.35 -17.91
C VAL A 284 3.29 -3.88 -18.82
N VAL A 285 3.20 -4.42 -20.03
CA VAL A 285 2.11 -4.09 -20.96
C VAL A 285 0.76 -4.55 -20.39
N ALA A 286 0.67 -5.74 -19.79
CA ALA A 286 -0.56 -6.22 -19.16
C ALA A 286 -1.01 -5.30 -18.01
N LEU A 287 -0.09 -4.79 -17.19
CA LEU A 287 -0.37 -3.82 -16.13
C LEU A 287 -0.85 -2.49 -16.69
N LEU A 288 -0.21 -1.97 -17.73
CA LEU A 288 -0.64 -0.72 -18.37
C LEU A 288 -2.06 -0.82 -18.95
N ILE A 289 -2.46 -1.99 -19.46
CA ILE A 289 -3.78 -2.24 -20.05
C ILE A 289 -4.85 -2.53 -18.99
N ALA A 290 -4.59 -3.47 -18.07
CA ALA A 290 -5.63 -4.02 -17.20
C ALA A 290 -5.65 -3.42 -15.79
N SER A 291 -4.56 -2.83 -15.31
CA SER A 291 -4.48 -2.39 -13.93
C SER A 291 -5.42 -1.22 -13.66
N ARG A 292 -6.24 -1.36 -12.62
CA ARG A 292 -7.12 -0.28 -12.15
C ARG A 292 -6.44 0.56 -11.06
N TYR A 293 -5.42 0.03 -10.41
CA TYR A 293 -4.68 0.73 -9.36
C TYR A 293 -3.71 1.75 -9.96
N ARG A 294 -3.76 2.99 -9.45
CA ARG A 294 -2.90 4.09 -9.92
C ARG A 294 -1.42 3.77 -9.69
N ASP A 295 -1.09 3.12 -8.59
CA ASP A 295 0.29 2.84 -8.19
C ASP A 295 0.92 1.74 -9.07
N ASN A 296 0.21 0.64 -9.32
CA ASN A 296 0.65 -0.41 -10.25
C ASN A 296 0.90 0.15 -11.67
N ARG A 297 0.02 1.02 -12.17
CA ARG A 297 0.23 1.68 -13.47
C ARG A 297 1.41 2.64 -13.46
N ARG A 298 1.59 3.42 -12.38
CA ARG A 298 2.74 4.33 -12.24
C ARG A 298 4.04 3.55 -12.23
N LEU A 299 4.10 2.47 -11.46
CA LEU A 299 5.25 1.55 -11.41
C LEU A 299 5.55 0.96 -12.79
N ALA A 300 4.53 0.48 -13.50
CA ALA A 300 4.70 -0.05 -14.86
C ALA A 300 5.21 1.03 -15.83
N LYS A 301 4.67 2.27 -15.76
CA LYS A 301 5.13 3.40 -16.58
C LYS A 301 6.58 3.78 -16.28
N SER A 302 6.98 3.81 -15.01
CA SER A 302 8.34 4.17 -14.61
C SER A 302 9.35 3.07 -14.95
N ALA A 303 8.94 1.79 -14.88
CA ALA A 303 9.81 0.66 -15.16
C ALA A 303 9.93 0.34 -16.67
N ALA A 304 8.94 0.72 -17.49
CA ALA A 304 8.92 0.38 -18.91
C ALA A 304 10.21 0.72 -19.68
N PRO A 305 10.86 1.90 -19.47
CA PRO A 305 12.12 2.19 -20.14
C PRO A 305 13.24 1.22 -19.74
N LEU A 306 13.34 0.83 -18.47
CA LEU A 306 14.36 -0.12 -18.01
C LEU A 306 14.09 -1.53 -18.54
N VAL A 307 12.83 -1.96 -18.51
CA VAL A 307 12.40 -3.27 -19.01
C VAL A 307 12.61 -3.38 -20.52
N LEU A 308 12.50 -2.29 -21.28
CA LEU A 308 12.82 -2.29 -22.70
C LEU A 308 14.28 -2.72 -22.97
N PHE A 309 15.19 -2.41 -22.04
CA PHE A 309 16.60 -2.78 -22.06
C PHE A 309 16.89 -4.02 -21.19
N ASN A 310 15.88 -4.85 -20.94
CA ASN A 310 15.97 -6.11 -20.18
C ASN A 310 16.35 -5.96 -18.70
N VAL A 311 16.20 -4.77 -18.11
CA VAL A 311 16.35 -4.51 -16.67
C VAL A 311 14.98 -4.55 -16.00
N ASN A 312 14.75 -5.49 -15.08
CA ASN A 312 13.40 -5.82 -14.60
C ASN A 312 13.21 -5.86 -13.09
N GLU A 313 14.26 -5.58 -12.33
CA GLU A 313 14.30 -5.59 -10.87
C GLU A 313 13.24 -4.66 -10.27
N VAL A 314 12.99 -3.51 -10.89
CA VAL A 314 11.96 -2.55 -10.47
C VAL A 314 10.57 -3.19 -10.47
N VAL A 315 10.27 -4.05 -11.45
CA VAL A 315 8.97 -4.72 -11.55
C VAL A 315 8.92 -5.93 -10.64
N VAL A 316 9.98 -6.76 -10.65
CA VAL A 316 10.03 -8.01 -9.88
C VAL A 316 9.98 -7.77 -8.38
N PHE A 317 10.66 -6.73 -7.88
CA PHE A 317 10.67 -6.38 -6.47
C PHE A 317 9.61 -5.33 -6.09
N GLY A 318 9.29 -4.41 -7.02
CA GLY A 318 8.30 -3.37 -6.77
C GLY A 318 6.85 -3.88 -6.82
N LEU A 319 6.60 -4.96 -7.56
CA LEU A 319 5.39 -5.77 -7.38
C LEU A 319 5.72 -6.95 -6.49
N PRO A 320 4.78 -7.45 -5.68
CA PRO A 320 4.96 -8.71 -5.00
C PRO A 320 4.81 -9.83 -6.04
N ILE A 321 5.79 -10.04 -6.91
CA ILE A 321 5.84 -11.23 -7.80
C ILE A 321 6.48 -12.38 -7.03
N VAL A 322 7.55 -12.08 -6.30
CA VAL A 322 8.22 -13.01 -5.39
C VAL A 322 7.19 -13.54 -4.40
N LEU A 323 7.04 -14.87 -4.37
CA LEU A 323 6.12 -15.63 -3.53
C LEU A 323 4.62 -15.34 -3.73
N ASN A 324 4.25 -14.63 -4.79
CA ASN A 324 2.84 -14.44 -5.14
C ASN A 324 2.34 -15.64 -5.97
N PRO A 325 1.46 -16.49 -5.40
CA PRO A 325 1.05 -17.73 -6.05
C PRO A 325 0.23 -17.50 -7.32
N ILE A 326 -0.34 -16.30 -7.51
CA ILE A 326 -1.14 -15.96 -8.69
C ILE A 326 -0.21 -15.57 -9.83
N LEU A 327 0.72 -14.64 -9.58
CA LEU A 327 1.65 -14.15 -10.60
C LEU A 327 2.79 -15.13 -10.89
N LEU A 328 3.12 -16.04 -9.98
CA LEU A 328 4.03 -17.18 -10.20
C LEU A 328 3.68 -17.93 -11.51
N ILE A 329 2.39 -18.21 -11.73
CA ILE A 329 1.93 -19.03 -12.85
C ILE A 329 2.32 -18.41 -14.20
N PRO A 330 1.88 -17.19 -14.56
CA PRO A 330 2.29 -16.57 -15.81
C PRO A 330 3.79 -16.22 -15.83
N PHE A 331 4.41 -15.94 -14.68
CA PHE A 331 5.84 -15.66 -14.59
C PHE A 331 6.71 -16.86 -14.99
N ILE A 332 6.23 -18.08 -14.83
CA ILE A 332 6.90 -19.30 -15.32
C ILE A 332 6.38 -19.66 -16.72
N ALA A 333 5.06 -19.59 -16.95
CA ALA A 333 4.44 -20.06 -18.18
C ALA A 333 4.79 -19.20 -19.41
N VAL A 334 4.88 -17.87 -19.28
CA VAL A 334 5.13 -16.98 -20.42
C VAL A 334 6.54 -17.15 -20.99
N PRO A 335 7.62 -17.25 -20.20
CA PRO A 335 8.94 -17.61 -20.73
C PRO A 335 8.96 -18.96 -21.45
N LEU A 336 8.30 -19.98 -20.89
CA LEU A 336 8.21 -21.29 -21.55
C LEU A 336 7.45 -21.21 -22.87
N LEU A 337 6.37 -20.43 -22.92
CA LEU A 337 5.62 -20.18 -24.15
C LEU A 337 6.46 -19.41 -25.17
N SER A 338 7.23 -18.41 -24.72
CA SER A 338 8.17 -17.66 -25.55
C SER A 338 9.24 -18.57 -26.16
N LEU A 339 9.79 -19.49 -25.37
CA LEU A 339 10.71 -20.53 -25.85
C LEU A 339 10.07 -21.35 -26.96
N MET A 340 8.84 -21.83 -26.77
CA MET A 340 8.14 -22.65 -27.79
C MET A 340 7.83 -21.87 -29.06
N ILE A 341 7.39 -20.61 -28.96
CA ILE A 341 7.13 -19.73 -30.11
C ILE A 341 8.41 -19.51 -30.90
N SER A 342 9.48 -19.15 -30.22
CA SER A 342 10.75 -18.78 -30.86
C SER A 342 11.47 -20.00 -31.42
N TYR A 343 11.45 -21.13 -30.72
CA TYR A 343 12.01 -22.39 -31.20
C TYR A 343 11.24 -22.89 -32.42
N GLY A 344 9.91 -22.85 -32.37
CA GLY A 344 9.05 -23.19 -33.50
C GLY A 344 9.30 -22.29 -34.71
N ALA A 345 9.49 -20.98 -34.51
CA ALA A 345 9.82 -20.05 -35.58
C ALA A 345 11.16 -20.40 -36.26
N THR A 346 12.17 -20.81 -35.49
CA THR A 346 13.46 -21.27 -36.05
C THR A 346 13.30 -22.58 -36.82
N VAL A 347 12.58 -23.56 -36.26
CA VAL A 347 12.36 -24.87 -36.92
C VAL A 347 11.55 -24.73 -38.21
N LEU A 348 10.58 -23.82 -38.25
CA LEU A 348 9.79 -23.52 -39.46
C LEU A 348 10.55 -22.66 -40.49
N GLY A 349 11.78 -22.22 -40.18
CA GLY A 349 12.59 -21.38 -41.06
C GLY A 349 12.11 -19.93 -41.17
N LEU A 350 11.27 -19.45 -40.24
CA LEU A 350 10.82 -18.05 -40.21
C LEU A 350 11.94 -17.11 -39.74
N ILE A 351 12.80 -17.60 -38.84
CA ILE A 351 14.03 -16.93 -38.41
C ILE A 351 15.21 -17.88 -38.52
N PRO A 352 16.41 -17.39 -38.85
CA PRO A 352 17.62 -18.20 -38.85
C PRO A 352 18.06 -18.57 -37.43
N ILE A 353 18.94 -19.56 -37.32
CA ILE A 353 19.62 -19.91 -36.06
C ILE A 353 20.47 -18.70 -35.61
N VAL A 354 20.34 -18.33 -34.33
CA VAL A 354 21.03 -17.19 -33.74
C VAL A 354 22.49 -17.53 -33.51
N ASN A 355 23.34 -17.11 -34.45
CA ASN A 355 24.80 -17.33 -34.42
C ASN A 355 25.59 -16.10 -33.95
N THR A 356 24.95 -14.95 -33.77
CA THR A 356 25.59 -13.72 -33.31
C THR A 356 25.29 -13.47 -31.84
N THR A 357 26.33 -13.28 -31.04
CA THR A 357 26.16 -12.84 -29.64
C THR A 357 25.71 -11.38 -29.60
N VAL A 358 24.49 -11.15 -29.12
CA VAL A 358 23.96 -9.81 -28.84
C VAL A 358 24.05 -9.52 -27.35
N THR A 359 24.47 -8.30 -27.00
CA THR A 359 24.48 -7.84 -25.61
C THR A 359 23.06 -7.84 -25.06
N TRP A 360 22.85 -8.45 -23.89
CA TRP A 360 21.51 -8.60 -23.28
C TRP A 360 20.83 -7.26 -22.95
N THR A 361 21.55 -6.14 -22.86
CA THR A 361 20.96 -4.80 -22.68
C THR A 361 20.44 -4.17 -23.97
N THR A 362 20.49 -4.89 -25.09
CA THR A 362 19.97 -4.39 -26.37
C THR A 362 18.44 -4.28 -26.32
N PRO A 363 17.85 -3.12 -26.70
CA PRO A 363 16.40 -2.93 -26.67
C PRO A 363 15.63 -4.03 -27.38
N ILE A 364 14.51 -4.44 -26.79
CA ILE A 364 13.56 -5.38 -27.41
C ILE A 364 13.13 -4.84 -28.80
N PHE A 365 12.85 -5.74 -29.74
CA PHE A 365 12.66 -5.50 -31.17
C PHE A 365 13.94 -5.24 -31.93
N PHE A 366 14.81 -4.35 -31.43
CA PHE A 366 16.11 -4.13 -32.06
C PHE A 366 17.03 -5.35 -31.88
N SER A 367 17.00 -5.96 -30.69
CA SER A 367 17.76 -7.17 -30.39
C SER A 367 17.39 -8.35 -31.31
N GLY A 368 16.11 -8.54 -31.63
CA GLY A 368 15.66 -9.61 -32.53
C GLY A 368 16.17 -9.42 -33.96
N TYR A 369 16.24 -8.18 -34.45
CA TYR A 369 16.83 -7.85 -35.74
C TYR A 369 18.34 -8.12 -35.73
N VAL A 370 19.06 -7.62 -34.72
CA VAL A 370 20.53 -7.80 -34.64
C VAL A 370 20.91 -9.27 -34.48
N ALA A 371 20.15 -10.04 -33.69
CA ALA A 371 20.42 -11.46 -33.42
C ALA A 371 20.20 -12.36 -34.65
N THR A 372 19.31 -11.96 -35.57
CA THR A 372 18.94 -12.80 -36.74
C THR A 372 19.37 -12.21 -38.08
N GLY A 373 19.73 -10.92 -38.12
CA GLY A 373 19.95 -10.17 -39.36
C GLY A 373 18.66 -9.89 -40.15
N THR A 374 17.47 -10.18 -39.60
CA THR A 374 16.20 -10.07 -40.33
C THR A 374 15.11 -9.40 -39.49
N LEU A 375 14.19 -8.69 -40.14
CA LEU A 375 13.02 -8.10 -39.46
C LEU A 375 12.07 -9.16 -38.89
N MET A 376 12.16 -10.41 -39.38
CA MET A 376 11.37 -11.53 -38.85
C MET A 376 11.71 -11.81 -37.39
N GLY A 377 12.97 -11.59 -36.96
CA GLY A 377 13.34 -11.67 -35.54
C GLY A 377 12.54 -10.70 -34.67
N SER A 378 12.43 -9.43 -35.08
CA SER A 378 11.62 -8.44 -34.38
C SER A 378 10.13 -8.76 -34.39
N LEU A 379 9.62 -9.34 -35.49
CA LEU A 379 8.23 -9.78 -35.59
C LEU A 379 7.92 -10.95 -34.65
N VAL A 380 8.82 -11.93 -34.51
CA VAL A 380 8.66 -13.03 -33.54
C VAL A 380 8.61 -12.47 -32.12
N GLN A 381 9.48 -11.51 -31.78
CA GLN A 381 9.41 -10.81 -30.49
C GLN A 381 8.08 -10.10 -30.28
N LEU A 382 7.50 -9.49 -31.32
CA LEU A 382 6.17 -8.86 -31.26
C LEU A 382 5.05 -9.87 -31.03
N VAL A 383 5.08 -11.01 -31.73
CA VAL A 383 4.11 -12.10 -31.51
C VAL A 383 4.19 -12.58 -30.05
N THR A 384 5.40 -12.81 -29.54
CA THR A 384 5.59 -13.21 -28.16
C THR A 384 5.08 -12.15 -27.18
N LEU A 385 5.30 -10.86 -27.44
CA LEU A 385 4.76 -9.79 -26.60
C LEU A 385 3.22 -9.85 -26.54
N VAL A 386 2.55 -9.97 -27.69
CA VAL A 386 1.09 -10.03 -27.77
C VAL A 386 0.54 -11.24 -27.03
N VAL A 387 1.10 -12.43 -27.31
CA VAL A 387 0.65 -13.69 -26.71
C VAL A 387 0.95 -13.71 -25.21
N GLY A 388 2.16 -13.33 -24.80
CA GLY A 388 2.56 -13.26 -23.40
C GLY A 388 1.73 -12.27 -22.60
N THR A 389 1.44 -11.08 -23.15
CA THR A 389 0.54 -10.10 -22.52
C THR A 389 -0.87 -10.65 -22.36
N ALA A 390 -1.40 -11.37 -23.36
CA ALA A 390 -2.71 -12.01 -23.26
C ALA A 390 -2.76 -13.05 -22.14
N VAL A 391 -1.68 -13.81 -21.93
CA VAL A 391 -1.56 -14.75 -20.82
C VAL A 391 -1.47 -14.04 -19.47
N TYR A 392 -0.72 -12.95 -19.34
CA TYR A 392 -0.62 -12.19 -18.09
C TYR A 392 -1.92 -11.48 -17.68
N LEU A 393 -2.71 -11.02 -18.64
CA LEU A 393 -3.91 -10.20 -18.43
C LEU A 393 -4.92 -10.77 -17.40
N PRO A 394 -5.35 -12.05 -17.48
CA PRO A 394 -6.27 -12.62 -16.49
C PRO A 394 -5.67 -12.68 -15.08
N PHE A 395 -4.37 -12.97 -14.95
CA PHE A 395 -3.70 -13.07 -13.64
C PHE A 395 -3.50 -11.71 -12.99
N VAL A 396 -3.19 -10.67 -13.78
CA VAL A 396 -3.15 -9.29 -13.27
C VAL A 396 -4.51 -8.89 -12.71
N ARG A 397 -5.60 -9.13 -13.45
CA ARG A 397 -6.96 -8.84 -12.98
C ARG A 397 -7.35 -9.65 -11.74
N LEU A 398 -6.96 -10.92 -11.68
CA LEU A 398 -7.22 -11.80 -10.53
C LEU A 398 -6.44 -11.34 -9.30
N SER A 399 -5.16 -10.99 -9.46
CA SER A 399 -4.31 -10.46 -8.39
C SER A 399 -4.89 -9.17 -7.80
N GLU A 400 -5.36 -8.24 -8.65
CA GLU A 400 -6.00 -7.01 -8.17
C GLU A 400 -7.34 -7.27 -7.45
N LYS A 401 -8.13 -8.24 -7.92
CA LYS A 401 -9.40 -8.60 -7.26
C LYS A 401 -9.13 -9.14 -5.85
N LEU A 402 -8.09 -9.94 -5.67
CA LEU A 402 -7.69 -10.47 -4.37
C LEU A 402 -7.12 -9.40 -3.45
N GLN A 403 -6.28 -8.49 -3.98
CA GLN A 403 -5.80 -7.33 -3.21
C GLN A 403 -6.95 -6.46 -2.69
N ARG A 404 -7.97 -6.19 -3.53
CA ARG A 404 -9.20 -5.48 -3.10
C ARG A 404 -9.93 -6.20 -1.99
N GLY A 405 -10.09 -7.52 -2.11
CA GLY A 405 -10.75 -8.34 -1.09
C GLY A 405 -10.01 -8.27 0.24
N HIS A 406 -8.69 -8.34 0.21
CA HIS A 406 -7.85 -8.22 1.39
C HIS A 406 -7.93 -6.83 2.04
N GLU A 407 -7.80 -5.74 1.26
CA GLU A 407 -7.96 -4.37 1.78
C GLU A 407 -9.33 -4.16 2.43
N SER A 408 -10.37 -4.70 1.79
CA SER A 408 -11.75 -4.64 2.29
C SER A 408 -11.92 -5.37 3.62
N PHE A 409 -11.33 -6.56 3.72
CA PHE A 409 -11.33 -7.35 4.95
C PHE A 409 -10.59 -6.60 6.08
N MET A 410 -9.41 -6.05 5.79
CA MET A 410 -8.61 -5.29 6.76
C MET A 410 -9.33 -4.03 7.24
N LEU A 411 -10.03 -3.31 6.34
CA LEU A 411 -10.83 -2.15 6.69
C LEU A 411 -12.02 -2.52 7.59
N ALA A 412 -12.70 -3.64 7.28
CA ALA A 412 -13.79 -4.15 8.11
C ALA A 412 -13.29 -4.56 9.50
N GLU A 413 -12.15 -5.26 9.57
CA GLU A 413 -11.52 -5.65 10.83
C GLU A 413 -11.11 -4.43 11.67
N LEU A 414 -10.49 -3.42 11.05
CA LEU A 414 -10.16 -2.16 11.71
C LEU A 414 -11.41 -1.45 12.24
N THR A 415 -12.48 -1.42 11.43
CA THR A 415 -13.74 -0.78 11.80
C THR A 415 -14.41 -1.49 12.99
N GLU A 416 -14.44 -2.82 12.99
CA GLU A 416 -14.99 -3.59 14.12
C GLU A 416 -14.14 -3.44 15.39
N HIS A 417 -12.82 -3.47 15.26
CA HIS A 417 -11.92 -3.23 16.41
C HIS A 417 -12.12 -1.81 16.99
N PHE A 418 -12.27 -0.81 16.11
CA PHE A 418 -12.54 0.56 16.51
C PHE A 418 -13.88 0.70 17.24
N LYS A 419 -14.96 0.13 16.70
CA LYS A 419 -16.28 0.15 17.36
C LYS A 419 -16.23 -0.50 18.74
N LYS A 420 -15.54 -1.63 18.87
CA LYS A 420 -15.37 -2.31 20.15
C LYS A 420 -14.61 -1.44 21.16
N ASP A 421 -13.53 -0.80 20.74
CA ASP A 421 -12.76 0.09 21.59
C ASP A 421 -13.59 1.29 22.06
N VAL A 422 -14.40 1.89 21.18
CA VAL A 422 -15.34 2.96 21.54
C VAL A 422 -16.35 2.48 22.58
N THR A 423 -16.98 1.30 22.39
CA THR A 423 -17.95 0.75 23.35
C THR A 423 -17.34 0.41 24.71
N GLU A 424 -16.05 0.11 24.75
CA GLU A 424 -15.32 -0.24 25.99
C GLU A 424 -14.58 0.98 26.59
N GLY A 425 -14.69 2.17 25.99
CA GLY A 425 -14.01 3.39 26.45
C GLY A 425 -12.49 3.36 26.31
N ARG A 426 -11.95 2.59 25.36
CA ARG A 426 -10.50 2.46 25.12
C ARG A 426 -10.04 3.45 24.04
N ASP A 427 -9.07 4.31 24.36
CA ASP A 427 -8.40 5.19 23.38
C ASP A 427 -7.17 4.49 22.77
N THR A 428 -7.39 3.66 21.76
CA THR A 428 -6.32 2.94 21.04
C THR A 428 -5.73 3.82 19.93
N ASP A 429 -4.41 4.04 19.98
CA ASP A 429 -3.69 4.63 18.85
C ASP A 429 -3.38 3.58 17.77
N TYR A 430 -4.19 3.57 16.71
CA TYR A 430 -4.00 2.68 15.57
C TYR A 430 -2.78 3.05 14.70
N LEU A 431 -2.32 4.32 14.73
CA LEU A 431 -1.21 4.78 13.89
C LEU A 431 0.16 4.37 14.44
N SER A 432 0.29 4.09 15.74
CA SER A 432 1.53 3.52 16.29
C SER A 432 1.66 2.00 16.13
N ARG A 433 0.59 1.32 15.70
CA ARG A 433 0.62 -0.14 15.49
C ARG A 433 1.51 -0.55 14.31
N HIS A 434 2.09 -1.75 14.43
CA HIS A 434 3.01 -2.34 13.45
C HIS A 434 2.43 -3.59 12.76
N ASP A 435 1.23 -4.00 13.16
CA ASP A 435 0.48 -5.11 12.56
C ASP A 435 -0.37 -4.65 11.38
N ASN A 436 -1.15 -5.56 10.80
CA ASN A 436 -1.96 -5.27 9.62
C ASN A 436 -2.99 -4.15 9.87
N LEU A 437 -3.53 -4.03 11.10
CA LEU A 437 -4.42 -2.93 11.48
C LEU A 437 -3.72 -1.57 11.43
N GLY A 438 -2.48 -1.50 11.93
CA GLY A 438 -1.67 -0.29 11.82
C GLY A 438 -1.31 0.07 10.38
N VAL A 439 -1.05 -0.93 9.54
CA VAL A 439 -0.76 -0.71 8.11
C VAL A 439 -1.96 -0.11 7.39
N ILE A 440 -3.16 -0.66 7.58
CA ILE A 440 -4.37 -0.10 6.94
C ILE A 440 -4.70 1.29 7.49
N ALA A 441 -4.59 1.52 8.81
CA ALA A 441 -4.81 2.83 9.42
C ALA A 441 -3.89 3.93 8.81
N LYS A 442 -2.58 3.65 8.73
CA LYS A 442 -1.60 4.56 8.08
C LYS A 442 -1.93 4.80 6.61
N THR A 443 -2.40 3.77 5.92
CA THR A 443 -2.77 3.85 4.50
C THR A 443 -4.01 4.74 4.30
N LEU A 444 -5.04 4.59 5.14
CA LEU A 444 -6.25 5.43 5.11
C LEU A 444 -5.88 6.89 5.32
N VAL A 445 -5.07 7.21 6.32
CA VAL A 445 -4.63 8.58 6.63
C VAL A 445 -3.75 9.18 5.53
N SER A 446 -2.79 8.41 5.01
CA SER A 446 -1.97 8.86 3.88
C SER A 446 -2.83 9.19 2.66
N ARG A 447 -3.88 8.40 2.43
CA ARG A 447 -4.83 8.65 1.34
C ARG A 447 -5.72 9.85 1.62
N LEU A 448 -6.25 9.97 2.84
CA LEU A 448 -7.07 11.10 3.28
C LEU A 448 -6.32 12.43 3.09
N ARG A 449 -5.06 12.52 3.55
CA ARG A 449 -4.23 13.73 3.35
C ARG A 449 -4.10 14.12 1.88
N ARG A 450 -3.91 13.13 1.01
CA ARG A 450 -3.84 13.38 -0.44
C ARG A 450 -5.16 13.91 -0.97
N ASP A 451 -6.27 13.30 -0.59
CA ASP A 451 -7.60 13.71 -1.03
C ASP A 451 -7.98 15.11 -0.47
N ILE A 452 -7.54 15.46 0.75
CA ILE A 452 -7.64 16.82 1.31
C ILE A 452 -6.84 17.83 0.46
N SER A 453 -5.57 17.54 0.17
CA SER A 453 -4.72 18.42 -0.65
C SER A 453 -5.24 18.60 -2.08
N ASP A 454 -5.88 17.57 -2.63
CA ASP A 454 -6.51 17.63 -3.96
C ASP A 454 -7.90 18.31 -3.92
N GLY A 455 -8.45 18.61 -2.73
CA GLY A 455 -9.78 19.19 -2.54
C GLY A 455 -10.95 18.24 -2.89
N ILE A 456 -10.73 16.92 -2.78
CA ILE A 456 -11.66 15.87 -3.20
C ILE A 456 -12.23 15.16 -1.97
N ILE A 457 -13.04 15.89 -1.19
CA ILE A 457 -13.77 15.33 -0.05
C ILE A 457 -15.24 15.15 -0.41
N PRO A 458 -15.74 13.90 -0.54
CA PRO A 458 -17.11 13.65 -0.96
C PRO A 458 -18.09 13.92 0.19
N MET A 459 -18.87 14.99 0.03
CA MET A 459 -19.98 15.36 0.90
C MET A 459 -21.31 14.91 0.28
N TYR A 460 -22.18 14.36 1.12
CA TYR A 460 -23.53 13.95 0.77
C TYR A 460 -24.51 14.69 1.68
N TYR A 461 -25.71 14.96 1.20
CA TYR A 461 -26.70 15.76 1.90
C TYR A 461 -27.93 14.91 2.19
N GLN A 462 -28.29 14.78 3.46
CA GLN A 462 -29.50 14.06 3.85
C GLN A 462 -30.66 15.04 4.03
N PRO A 463 -31.77 14.93 3.28
CA PRO A 463 -32.90 15.84 3.41
C PRO A 463 -33.55 15.82 4.79
N GLN A 464 -33.84 17.02 5.29
CA GLN A 464 -34.74 17.27 6.42
C GLN A 464 -36.06 17.80 5.86
N VAL A 465 -37.19 17.32 6.37
CA VAL A 465 -38.52 17.65 5.83
C VAL A 465 -39.52 18.01 6.91
N ASN A 466 -40.53 18.80 6.57
CA ASN A 466 -41.64 19.14 7.47
C ASN A 466 -42.78 18.09 7.42
N ALA A 467 -43.83 18.35 8.20
CA ALA A 467 -45.05 17.54 8.27
C ALA A 467 -45.76 17.34 6.92
N ASP A 468 -45.61 18.28 5.99
CA ASP A 468 -46.19 18.23 4.64
C ASP A 468 -45.26 17.52 3.63
N GLY A 469 -44.12 16.97 4.08
CA GLY A 469 -43.12 16.31 3.24
C GLY A 469 -42.23 17.28 2.44
N GLN A 470 -42.29 18.58 2.72
CA GLN A 470 -41.48 19.58 2.05
C GLN A 470 -40.09 19.64 2.66
N VAL A 471 -39.07 19.79 1.81
CA VAL A 471 -37.69 19.97 2.27
C VAL A 471 -37.57 21.26 3.06
N THR A 472 -36.99 21.19 4.26
CA THR A 472 -36.67 22.34 5.12
C THR A 472 -35.17 22.55 5.25
N GLY A 473 -34.36 21.63 4.70
CA GLY A 473 -32.92 21.66 4.86
C GLY A 473 -32.28 20.33 4.56
N GLY A 474 -31.03 20.18 4.98
CA GLY A 474 -30.35 18.91 4.93
C GLY A 474 -29.05 18.87 5.73
N GLU A 475 -28.63 17.69 6.14
CA GLU A 475 -27.39 17.52 6.88
C GLU A 475 -26.25 17.12 5.95
N ALA A 476 -25.13 17.85 6.02
CA ALA A 476 -23.91 17.55 5.27
C ALA A 476 -23.12 16.44 5.97
N LEU A 477 -23.01 15.31 5.30
CA LEU A 477 -22.45 14.07 5.83
C LEU A 477 -21.24 13.62 5.03
N LEU A 478 -20.13 13.39 5.73
CA LEU A 478 -18.91 12.85 5.14
C LEU A 478 -19.17 11.41 4.67
N ARG A 479 -18.92 11.13 3.38
CA ARG A 479 -19.05 9.79 2.78
C ARG A 479 -17.78 9.39 2.04
N TRP A 480 -16.65 9.51 2.75
CA TRP A 480 -15.35 9.15 2.22
C TRP A 480 -15.23 7.65 1.95
N LYS A 481 -14.58 7.31 0.84
CA LYS A 481 -14.45 5.93 0.36
C LYS A 481 -12.98 5.58 0.17
N TYR A 482 -12.59 4.40 0.64
CA TYR A 482 -11.29 3.79 0.37
C TYR A 482 -11.47 2.53 -0.48
N GLY A 483 -10.75 2.42 -1.61
CA GLY A 483 -10.88 1.26 -2.50
C GLY A 483 -12.28 1.04 -3.10
N GLY A 484 -13.16 2.06 -3.06
CA GLY A 484 -14.56 1.97 -3.45
C GLY A 484 -15.51 1.56 -2.31
N GLN A 485 -15.01 1.28 -1.11
CA GLN A 485 -15.80 0.97 0.07
C GLN A 485 -15.97 2.20 0.97
N ALA A 486 -17.16 2.36 1.56
CA ALA A 486 -17.40 3.42 2.53
C ALA A 486 -16.59 3.16 3.81
N VAL A 487 -15.86 4.17 4.27
CA VAL A 487 -15.16 4.12 5.56
C VAL A 487 -16.08 4.66 6.63
N TYR A 488 -16.11 4.00 7.79
CA TYR A 488 -16.88 4.46 8.93
C TYR A 488 -16.41 5.86 9.36
N PRO A 489 -17.26 6.92 9.27
CA PRO A 489 -16.79 8.29 9.48
C PRO A 489 -16.13 8.53 10.86
N PRO A 490 -16.66 8.02 11.99
CA PRO A 490 -16.00 8.18 13.29
C PRO A 490 -14.59 7.60 13.35
N LEU A 491 -14.34 6.46 12.69
CA LEU A 491 -12.98 5.92 12.55
C LEU A 491 -12.08 6.90 11.78
N LEU A 492 -12.57 7.44 10.67
CA LEU A 492 -11.80 8.38 9.85
C LEU A 492 -11.46 9.66 10.60
N ILE A 493 -12.42 10.23 11.36
CA ILE A 493 -12.22 11.41 12.19
C ILE A 493 -11.19 11.13 13.29
N ALA A 494 -11.31 10.01 14.02
CA ALA A 494 -10.35 9.63 15.04
C ALA A 494 -8.92 9.48 14.47
N LEU A 495 -8.79 8.85 13.30
CA LEU A 495 -7.51 8.74 12.61
C LEU A 495 -6.95 10.10 12.18
N ALA A 496 -7.79 11.01 11.68
CA ALA A 496 -7.38 12.36 11.29
C ALA A 496 -6.91 13.20 12.50
N GLN A 497 -7.56 13.04 13.65
CA GLN A 497 -7.16 13.68 14.91
C GLN A 497 -5.80 13.16 15.38
N LYS A 498 -5.60 11.84 15.41
CA LYS A 498 -4.31 11.24 15.82
C LYS A 498 -3.15 11.59 14.86
N ASP A 499 -3.41 11.76 13.56
CA ASP A 499 -2.40 12.20 12.57
C ASP A 499 -2.16 13.72 12.59
N GLY A 500 -3.09 14.51 13.14
CA GLY A 500 -3.03 15.97 13.15
C GLY A 500 -3.52 16.65 11.86
N CYS A 501 -4.21 15.93 10.96
CA CYS A 501 -4.82 16.50 9.75
C CYS A 501 -6.31 16.85 9.89
N PHE A 502 -6.88 16.74 11.10
CA PHE A 502 -8.29 17.02 11.37
C PHE A 502 -8.70 18.47 11.04
N ASP A 503 -7.86 19.46 11.34
CA ASP A 503 -8.17 20.87 11.02
C ASP A 503 -8.20 21.11 9.50
N GLN A 504 -7.25 20.52 8.77
CA GLN A 504 -7.22 20.60 7.30
C GLN A 504 -8.44 19.93 6.68
N LEU A 505 -8.86 18.78 7.23
CA LEU A 505 -10.09 18.11 6.83
C LEU A 505 -11.30 19.00 7.10
N THR A 506 -11.37 19.62 8.28
CA THR A 506 -12.47 20.51 8.67
C THR A 506 -12.62 21.66 7.66
N TRP A 507 -11.54 22.38 7.36
CA TRP A 507 -11.59 23.48 6.39
C TRP A 507 -11.92 23.03 4.97
N CYS A 508 -11.44 21.85 4.57
CA CYS A 508 -11.80 21.27 3.28
C CYS A 508 -13.30 20.91 3.21
N ILE A 509 -13.87 20.35 4.28
CA ILE A 509 -15.32 20.07 4.38
C ILE A 509 -16.11 21.37 4.24
N PHE A 510 -15.74 22.39 5.00
CA PHE A 510 -16.39 23.69 5.01
C PHE A 510 -16.35 24.36 3.64
N ASP A 511 -15.21 24.34 2.96
CA ASP A 511 -15.06 24.87 1.59
C ASP A 511 -15.93 24.11 0.57
N VAL A 512 -15.97 22.78 0.64
CA VAL A 512 -16.83 21.95 -0.22
C VAL A 512 -18.30 22.24 0.04
N VAL A 513 -18.72 22.28 1.30
CA VAL A 513 -20.12 22.50 1.68
C VAL A 513 -20.58 23.91 1.31
N CYS A 514 -19.80 24.96 1.55
CA CYS A 514 -20.19 26.33 1.16
C CYS A 514 -20.35 26.48 -0.36
N ARG A 515 -19.46 25.85 -1.14
CA ARG A 515 -19.57 25.80 -2.60
C ARG A 515 -20.81 25.03 -3.07
N ASP A 516 -21.13 23.94 -2.38
CA ASP A 516 -22.32 23.16 -2.69
C ASP A 516 -23.60 23.92 -2.31
N MET A 517 -23.62 24.65 -1.19
CA MET A 517 -24.72 25.54 -0.82
C MET A 517 -24.95 26.64 -1.88
N GLU A 518 -23.88 27.26 -2.38
CA GLU A 518 -23.95 28.25 -3.45
C GLU A 518 -24.63 27.66 -4.70
N PHE A 519 -24.22 26.45 -5.10
CA PHE A 519 -24.84 25.70 -6.20
C PHE A 519 -26.32 25.37 -5.92
N MET A 520 -26.64 24.89 -4.72
CA MET A 520 -27.98 24.42 -4.35
C MET A 520 -28.98 25.56 -4.05
N ARG A 521 -28.52 26.81 -3.92
CA ARG A 521 -29.37 27.95 -3.51
C ARG A 521 -30.64 28.12 -4.35
N SER A 522 -30.56 27.89 -5.66
CA SER A 522 -31.72 28.02 -6.56
C SER A 522 -32.71 26.85 -6.48
N HIS A 523 -32.29 25.73 -5.89
CA HIS A 523 -33.09 24.51 -5.73
C HIS A 523 -33.69 24.38 -4.33
N LEU A 524 -33.11 25.07 -3.35
CA LEU A 524 -33.54 25.05 -1.96
C LEU A 524 -34.76 25.97 -1.75
N PRO A 525 -35.75 25.54 -0.94
CA PRO A 525 -36.86 26.40 -0.61
C PRO A 525 -36.42 27.57 0.30
N PRO A 526 -37.17 28.69 0.31
CA PRO A 526 -36.84 29.84 1.16
C PRO A 526 -36.74 29.46 2.63
N GLY A 527 -35.62 29.84 3.27
CA GLY A 527 -35.35 29.56 4.68
C GLY A 527 -34.83 28.15 4.96
N ALA A 528 -34.49 27.37 3.93
CA ALA A 528 -33.84 26.08 4.11
C ALA A 528 -32.42 26.22 4.65
N LEU A 529 -32.02 25.29 5.52
CA LEU A 529 -30.71 25.30 6.17
C LEU A 529 -29.96 24.00 5.92
N ILE A 530 -28.67 24.11 5.61
CA ILE A 530 -27.75 22.99 5.49
C ILE A 530 -26.88 22.94 6.74
N SER A 531 -26.99 21.83 7.47
CA SER A 531 -26.29 21.61 8.72
C SER A 531 -24.91 21.00 8.52
N VAL A 532 -23.92 21.49 9.28
CA VAL A 532 -22.56 20.95 9.34
C VAL A 532 -22.19 20.65 10.78
N ASN A 533 -21.76 19.41 11.04
CA ASN A 533 -21.32 18.98 12.36
C ASN A 533 -19.95 19.56 12.75
N ILE A 534 -19.85 20.10 13.95
CA ILE A 534 -18.63 20.61 14.58
C ILE A 534 -18.46 20.04 16.00
N SER A 535 -17.23 20.02 16.51
CA SER A 535 -16.98 19.63 17.90
C SER A 535 -17.23 20.80 18.88
N GLY A 536 -17.49 20.48 20.14
CA GLY A 536 -17.57 21.50 21.20
C GLY A 536 -16.30 22.33 21.37
N GLU A 537 -15.12 21.74 21.14
CA GLU A 537 -13.83 22.45 21.14
C GLU A 537 -13.76 23.49 20.01
N GLN A 538 -14.24 23.13 18.81
CA GLN A 538 -14.33 24.05 17.67
C GLN A 538 -15.31 25.20 17.96
N LEU A 539 -16.47 24.91 18.55
CA LEU A 539 -17.45 25.92 18.96
C LEU A 539 -16.88 26.87 20.04
N GLY A 540 -16.08 26.36 20.97
CA GLY A 540 -15.39 27.16 21.99
C GLY A 540 -14.30 28.08 21.43
N SER A 541 -13.81 27.83 20.22
CA SER A 541 -12.72 28.59 19.59
C SER A 541 -13.25 29.79 18.81
N THR A 542 -13.14 30.99 19.37
CA THR A 542 -13.52 32.24 18.68
C THR A 542 -12.82 32.43 17.32
N PRO A 543 -11.52 32.12 17.15
CA PRO A 543 -10.88 32.19 15.84
C PRO A 543 -11.52 31.26 14.81
N PHE A 544 -11.88 30.04 15.21
CA PHE A 544 -12.56 29.07 14.34
C PHE A 544 -13.90 29.62 13.87
N VAL A 545 -14.75 30.04 14.82
CA VAL A 545 -16.09 30.57 14.55
C VAL A 545 -16.03 31.78 13.63
N ARG A 546 -15.12 32.73 13.87
CA ARG A 546 -14.93 33.90 12.99
C ARG A 546 -14.52 33.49 11.57
N HIS A 547 -13.69 32.46 11.43
CA HIS A 547 -13.29 31.98 10.11
C HIS A 547 -14.44 31.32 9.36
N VAL A 548 -15.29 30.54 10.05
CA VAL A 548 -16.53 29.97 9.47
C VAL A 548 -17.44 31.08 8.94
N VAL A 549 -17.68 32.14 9.73
CA VAL A 549 -18.49 33.29 9.29
C VAL A 549 -17.89 33.94 8.04
N ALA A 550 -16.58 34.22 8.05
CA ALA A 550 -15.90 34.87 6.93
C ALA A 550 -15.97 34.04 5.64
N MET A 551 -15.83 32.72 5.75
CA MET A 551 -15.91 31.81 4.60
C MET A 551 -17.36 31.71 4.08
N ALA A 552 -18.35 31.59 4.96
CA ALA A 552 -19.76 31.60 4.56
C ALA A 552 -20.17 32.94 3.91
N GLU A 553 -19.58 34.04 4.36
CA GLU A 553 -19.74 35.37 3.74
C GLU A 553 -19.11 35.44 2.35
N GLN A 554 -17.90 34.91 2.18
CA GLN A 554 -17.20 34.86 0.90
C GLN A 554 -18.00 34.12 -0.18
N TYR A 555 -18.67 33.02 0.20
CA TYR A 555 -19.55 32.26 -0.70
C TYR A 555 -20.99 32.81 -0.76
N GLY A 556 -21.35 33.78 0.09
CA GLY A 556 -22.68 34.38 0.13
C GLY A 556 -23.80 33.45 0.62
N VAL A 557 -23.47 32.50 1.52
CA VAL A 557 -24.34 31.41 1.98
C VAL A 557 -24.59 31.43 3.50
N LYS A 558 -24.32 32.54 4.19
CA LYS A 558 -24.53 32.68 5.64
C LYS A 558 -25.95 32.28 6.08
N ASP A 559 -26.94 32.69 5.30
CA ASP A 559 -28.37 32.43 5.51
C ASP A 559 -28.80 30.98 5.28
N LEU A 560 -27.93 30.16 4.67
CA LEU A 560 -28.15 28.74 4.42
C LEU A 560 -27.41 27.84 5.42
N LEU A 561 -26.46 28.37 6.20
CA LEU A 561 -25.61 27.56 7.06
C LEU A 561 -26.21 27.37 8.46
N SER A 562 -26.23 26.11 8.90
CA SER A 562 -26.49 25.72 10.29
C SER A 562 -25.30 24.91 10.82
N LEU A 563 -24.92 25.12 12.08
CA LEU A 563 -23.86 24.34 12.73
C LEU A 563 -24.48 23.44 13.81
N GLU A 564 -24.09 22.17 13.80
CA GLU A 564 -24.55 21.13 14.71
C GLU A 564 -23.44 20.75 15.70
N VAL A 565 -23.79 20.63 16.99
CA VAL A 565 -22.89 20.18 18.05
C VAL A 565 -23.58 19.12 18.90
N THR A 566 -22.83 18.08 19.29
CA THR A 566 -23.36 17.01 20.14
C THR A 566 -23.47 17.45 21.61
N GLU A 567 -24.45 16.89 22.33
CA GLU A 567 -24.67 17.17 23.76
C GLU A 567 -23.40 16.96 24.62
N GLU A 568 -22.74 15.80 24.48
CA GLU A 568 -21.61 15.39 25.34
C GLU A 568 -20.35 16.27 25.19
N SER A 569 -20.16 16.91 24.04
CA SER A 569 -18.97 17.72 23.77
C SER A 569 -19.04 19.15 24.33
N SER A 570 -20.21 19.56 24.84
CA SER A 570 -20.50 20.96 25.22
C SER A 570 -20.20 21.30 26.69
N VAL A 571 -19.65 20.35 27.47
CA VAL A 571 -19.56 20.45 28.94
C VAL A 571 -18.35 21.26 29.43
N GLU A 572 -17.27 21.40 28.66
CA GLU A 572 -15.99 21.92 29.17
C GLU A 572 -15.74 23.44 28.97
N HIS A 573 -16.58 24.20 28.23
CA HIS A 573 -16.30 25.63 27.91
C HIS A 573 -17.53 26.58 27.93
N ILE A 574 -18.37 26.49 28.97
CA ILE A 574 -19.70 27.13 29.01
C ILE A 574 -19.70 28.66 28.77
N SER A 575 -18.67 29.41 29.20
CA SER A 575 -18.70 30.88 29.11
C SER A 575 -18.40 31.42 27.70
N THR A 576 -17.44 30.85 26.98
CA THR A 576 -17.05 31.32 25.62
C THR A 576 -18.01 30.83 24.55
N ILE A 577 -18.65 29.69 24.78
CA ILE A 577 -19.61 29.10 23.84
C ILE A 577 -20.82 30.03 23.63
N GLY A 578 -21.37 30.62 24.69
CA GLY A 578 -22.52 31.52 24.57
C GLY A 578 -22.23 32.76 23.72
N GLU A 579 -21.06 33.39 23.90
CA GLU A 579 -20.63 34.54 23.08
C GLU A 579 -20.47 34.16 21.60
N ASN A 580 -19.91 32.99 21.32
CA ASN A 580 -19.73 32.51 19.96
C ASN A 580 -21.06 32.15 19.28
N ILE A 581 -22.02 31.56 20.02
CA ILE A 581 -23.38 31.28 19.52
C ILE A 581 -24.09 32.58 19.17
N GLU A 582 -24.01 33.59 20.04
CA GLU A 582 -24.64 34.88 19.78
C GLU A 582 -24.00 35.59 18.58
N TRP A 583 -22.67 35.52 18.45
CA TRP A 583 -21.95 36.03 17.29
C TRP A 583 -22.39 35.34 15.97
N LEU A 584 -22.56 34.02 15.98
CA LEU A 584 -23.08 33.27 14.82
C LEU A 584 -24.49 33.74 14.45
N ARG A 585 -25.37 33.91 15.45
CA ARG A 585 -26.74 34.39 15.28
C ARG A 585 -26.79 35.80 14.69
N GLU A 586 -25.97 36.73 15.18
CA GLU A 586 -25.83 38.09 14.63
C GLU A 586 -25.37 38.08 13.17
N ASN A 587 -24.62 37.04 12.77
CA ASN A 587 -24.16 36.81 11.40
C ASN A 587 -25.06 35.86 10.58
N GLN A 588 -26.31 35.64 11.02
CA GLN A 588 -27.34 34.84 10.32
C GLN A 588 -27.04 33.34 10.20
N ILE A 589 -26.06 32.82 10.95
CA ILE A 589 -25.76 31.39 11.01
C ILE A 589 -26.43 30.80 12.24
N PHE A 590 -27.19 29.73 12.05
CA PHE A 590 -27.96 29.11 13.13
C PHE A 590 -27.21 27.95 13.79
N MET A 591 -27.57 27.69 15.05
CA MET A 591 -27.05 26.57 15.82
C MET A 591 -28.14 25.53 16.07
N ALA A 592 -27.72 24.27 16.06
CA ALA A 592 -28.53 23.12 16.38
C ALA A 592 -27.78 22.21 17.38
N ILE A 593 -28.55 21.56 18.27
CA ILE A 593 -28.02 20.52 19.16
C ILE A 593 -28.36 19.16 18.57
N ASP A 594 -27.37 18.29 18.50
CA ASP A 594 -27.48 16.91 18.02
C ASP A 594 -27.46 15.88 19.16
N ASP A 595 -28.06 14.71 18.92
CA ASP A 595 -28.19 13.59 19.88
C ASP A 595 -28.74 14.01 21.25
N PHE A 596 -29.79 14.85 21.28
CA PHE A 596 -30.33 15.34 22.54
C PHE A 596 -30.97 14.23 23.38
N SER A 597 -30.41 14.00 24.57
CA SER A 597 -30.91 13.10 25.60
C SER A 597 -31.25 13.89 26.88
N MET A 598 -32.08 13.34 27.78
CA MET A 598 -32.48 14.01 29.04
C MET A 598 -31.35 14.03 30.11
N GLY A 599 -30.09 14.21 29.70
CA GLY A 599 -28.95 14.39 30.59
C GLY A 599 -29.06 15.65 31.45
N GLN A 600 -28.43 15.65 32.64
CA GLN A 600 -28.42 16.82 33.55
C GLN A 600 -27.79 18.07 32.93
N THR A 601 -26.93 17.92 31.93
CA THR A 601 -26.16 19.01 31.31
C THR A 601 -26.98 19.82 30.29
N SER A 602 -27.96 19.18 29.65
CA SER A 602 -28.75 19.71 28.52
C SER A 602 -29.62 20.93 28.84
N LEU A 603 -30.27 20.95 30.00
CA LEU A 603 -31.21 22.02 30.34
C LEU A 603 -30.52 23.35 30.65
N ASN A 604 -29.33 23.31 31.27
CA ASN A 604 -28.57 24.53 31.54
C ASN A 604 -28.07 25.18 30.24
N TYR A 605 -27.76 24.37 29.24
CA TYR A 605 -27.28 24.83 27.94
C TYR A 605 -28.40 25.44 27.09
N LEU A 606 -29.57 24.78 27.05
CA LEU A 606 -30.78 25.32 26.42
C LEU A 606 -31.31 26.58 27.10
N LYS A 607 -31.13 26.71 28.42
CA LYS A 607 -31.59 27.86 29.19
C LYS A 607 -30.85 29.16 28.84
N ASN A 608 -29.55 29.06 28.55
CA ASN A 608 -28.67 30.23 28.46
C ASN A 608 -28.28 30.60 27.02
N ASN A 609 -28.60 29.76 26.03
CA ASN A 609 -28.16 29.93 24.64
C ASN A 609 -29.34 29.78 23.66
N SER A 610 -29.27 30.50 22.53
CA SER A 610 -30.33 30.56 21.52
C SER A 610 -30.11 29.52 20.40
N PHE A 611 -30.64 28.30 20.59
CA PHE A 611 -30.65 27.27 19.54
C PHE A 611 -31.89 27.37 18.68
N ARG A 612 -31.72 27.19 17.36
CA ARG A 612 -32.86 27.12 16.43
C ARG A 612 -33.46 25.72 16.37
N PHE A 613 -32.62 24.70 16.46
CA PHE A 613 -33.05 23.31 16.38
C PHE A 613 -32.50 22.45 17.51
N VAL A 614 -33.28 21.45 17.89
CA VAL A 614 -32.87 20.35 18.76
C VAL A 614 -33.22 19.05 18.06
N LYS A 615 -32.22 18.23 17.77
CA LYS A 615 -32.39 16.93 17.11
C LYS A 615 -32.52 15.85 18.18
N LEU A 616 -33.59 15.05 18.07
CA LEU A 616 -33.86 13.96 19.00
C LEU A 616 -32.98 12.76 18.65
N ASP A 617 -32.35 12.19 19.67
CA ASP A 617 -31.58 10.96 19.55
C ASP A 617 -32.41 9.83 18.89
N GLY A 618 -31.79 9.17 17.90
CA GLY A 618 -32.43 8.12 17.11
C GLY A 618 -32.89 6.90 17.89
N SER A 619 -32.23 6.59 19.02
CA SER A 619 -32.62 5.47 19.88
C SER A 619 -33.95 5.74 20.59
N LEU A 620 -34.26 7.01 20.92
CA LEU A 620 -35.56 7.42 21.46
C LEU A 620 -36.65 7.32 20.38
N VAL A 621 -36.38 7.85 19.18
CA VAL A 621 -37.37 7.87 18.08
C VAL A 621 -37.73 6.44 17.65
N ARG A 622 -36.75 5.55 17.51
CA ARG A 622 -36.99 4.14 17.12
C ARG A 622 -37.84 3.36 18.13
N GLN A 623 -37.85 3.74 19.40
CA GLN A 623 -38.59 3.06 20.44
C GLN A 623 -40.01 3.59 20.64
N VAL A 624 -40.39 4.69 19.99
CA VAL A 624 -41.67 5.38 20.20
C VAL A 624 -42.89 4.48 19.95
N VAL A 625 -42.78 3.52 19.02
CA VAL A 625 -43.86 2.57 18.70
C VAL A 625 -44.11 1.57 19.83
N ARG A 626 -43.08 1.23 20.63
CA ARG A 626 -43.12 0.12 21.59
C ARG A 626 -42.99 0.55 23.05
N ASN A 627 -42.55 1.78 23.30
CA ASN A 627 -42.22 2.26 24.64
C ASN A 627 -42.97 3.56 24.95
N PRO A 628 -44.08 3.50 25.72
CA PRO A 628 -44.85 4.68 26.10
C PRO A 628 -44.01 5.76 26.79
N ARG A 629 -42.96 5.39 27.53
CA ARG A 629 -42.07 6.39 28.17
C ARG A 629 -41.32 7.23 27.14
N CYS A 630 -40.95 6.65 26.00
CA CYS A 630 -40.31 7.40 24.92
C CYS A 630 -41.26 8.46 24.36
N CYS A 631 -42.56 8.15 24.24
CA CYS A 631 -43.58 9.13 23.86
C CYS A 631 -43.66 10.29 24.86
N ASP A 632 -43.71 9.98 26.16
CA ASP A 632 -43.77 10.99 27.23
C ASP A 632 -42.54 11.91 27.22
N ILE A 633 -41.35 11.33 27.05
CA ILE A 633 -40.08 12.07 26.95
C ILE A 633 -40.11 12.98 25.72
N ILE A 634 -40.43 12.45 24.54
CA ILE A 634 -40.48 13.22 23.30
C ILE A 634 -41.51 14.36 23.40
N SER A 635 -42.71 14.09 23.93
CA SER A 635 -43.74 15.09 24.17
C SER A 635 -43.25 16.21 25.10
N SER A 636 -42.45 15.88 26.11
CA SER A 636 -41.86 16.84 27.04
C SER A 636 -40.81 17.72 26.36
N VAL A 637 -39.96 17.15 25.48
CA VAL A 637 -38.97 17.92 24.70
C VAL A 637 -39.67 18.85 23.71
N ILE A 638 -40.74 18.39 23.04
CA ILE A 638 -41.53 19.22 22.12
C ILE A 638 -42.15 20.40 22.87
N SER A 639 -42.78 20.13 24.02
CA SER A 639 -43.35 21.19 24.87
C SER A 639 -42.28 22.18 25.36
N LEU A 640 -41.07 21.70 25.66
CA LEU A 640 -39.94 22.55 26.02
C LEU A 640 -39.53 23.44 24.84
N GLY A 641 -39.50 22.89 23.63
CA GLY A 641 -39.21 23.63 22.40
C GLY A 641 -40.20 24.74 22.10
N GLU A 642 -41.49 24.49 22.29
CA GLU A 642 -42.53 25.52 22.17
C GLU A 642 -42.33 26.67 23.16
N ASN A 643 -41.93 26.37 24.39
CA ASN A 643 -41.72 27.36 25.44
C ASN A 643 -40.41 28.16 25.29
N LEU A 644 -39.35 27.52 24.79
CA LEU A 644 -38.03 28.14 24.62
C LEU A 644 -37.77 28.67 23.20
N GLY A 645 -38.67 28.41 22.25
CA GLY A 645 -38.61 28.93 20.89
C GLY A 645 -37.70 28.17 19.92
N PHE A 646 -37.41 26.89 20.18
CA PHE A 646 -36.65 26.03 19.27
C PHE A 646 -37.54 24.99 18.59
N THR A 647 -37.14 24.56 17.40
CA THR A 647 -37.85 23.51 16.65
C THR A 647 -37.21 22.14 16.91
N VAL A 648 -38.04 21.15 17.21
CA VAL A 648 -37.57 19.76 17.39
C VAL A 648 -37.54 19.05 16.03
N ILE A 649 -36.40 18.43 15.71
CA ILE A 649 -36.24 17.55 14.54
C ILE A 649 -36.12 16.11 15.06
N ALA A 650 -36.99 15.22 14.58
CA ALA A 650 -36.87 13.80 14.90
C ALA A 650 -35.98 13.09 13.87
N GLU A 651 -34.90 12.48 14.34
CA GLU A 651 -34.01 11.67 13.50
C GLU A 651 -34.43 10.20 13.42
N PHE A 652 -33.89 9.47 12.45
CA PHE A 652 -34.16 8.05 12.23
C PHE A 652 -35.65 7.71 12.02
N VAL A 653 -36.39 8.62 11.37
CA VAL A 653 -37.78 8.36 10.93
C VAL A 653 -37.75 7.44 9.70
N GLU A 654 -37.94 6.14 9.94
CA GLU A 654 -37.77 5.08 8.92
C GLU A 654 -39.09 4.62 8.28
N ASN A 655 -40.24 4.89 8.89
CA ASN A 655 -41.56 4.48 8.38
C ASN A 655 -42.68 5.49 8.76
N GLU A 656 -43.83 5.37 8.08
CA GLU A 656 -44.99 6.25 8.30
C GLU A 656 -45.58 6.13 9.71
N GLU A 657 -45.53 4.94 10.33
CA GLU A 657 -46.04 4.72 11.70
C GLU A 657 -45.29 5.57 12.74
N ILE A 658 -43.96 5.60 12.69
CA ILE A 658 -43.13 6.48 13.54
C ILE A 658 -43.49 7.95 13.28
N ARG A 659 -43.61 8.36 12.01
CA ARG A 659 -43.96 9.72 11.62
C ARG A 659 -45.34 10.12 12.18
N ASP A 660 -46.34 9.26 12.06
CA ASP A 660 -47.71 9.54 12.51
C ASP A 660 -47.78 9.70 14.03
N ILE A 661 -47.06 8.86 14.78
CA ILE A 661 -46.95 8.99 16.24
C ILE A 661 -46.27 10.30 16.61
N LEU A 662 -45.13 10.62 15.98
CA LEU A 662 -44.41 11.88 16.21
C LEU A 662 -45.25 13.11 15.88
N LEU A 663 -46.03 13.07 14.79
CA LEU A 663 -46.96 14.13 14.41
C LEU A 663 -48.06 14.30 15.46
N GLY A 664 -48.59 13.20 16.00
CA GLY A 664 -49.57 13.21 17.09
C GLY A 664 -49.02 13.80 18.39
N LEU A 665 -47.71 13.68 18.63
CA LEU A 665 -47.00 14.31 19.75
C LEU A 665 -46.63 15.79 19.50
N GLY A 666 -46.87 16.31 18.29
CA GLY A 666 -46.58 17.69 17.91
C GLY A 666 -45.23 17.91 17.22
N CYS A 667 -44.45 16.86 16.94
CA CYS A 667 -43.21 16.98 16.18
C CYS A 667 -43.53 17.07 14.68
N ARG A 668 -43.05 18.14 14.03
CA ARG A 668 -43.39 18.48 12.63
C ARG A 668 -42.19 18.55 11.70
N SER A 669 -41.01 18.14 12.16
CA SER A 669 -39.77 18.13 11.37
C SER A 669 -39.07 16.78 11.52
N TYR A 670 -38.67 16.19 10.39
CA TYR A 670 -38.21 14.81 10.33
C TYR A 670 -36.95 14.67 9.48
N GLN A 671 -36.09 13.74 9.89
CA GLN A 671 -34.94 13.28 9.12
C GLN A 671 -34.87 11.75 9.19
N GLY A 672 -34.80 11.07 8.05
CA GLY A 672 -34.75 9.61 8.04
C GLY A 672 -35.01 8.98 6.68
N TYR A 673 -34.86 7.66 6.62
CA TYR A 673 -34.92 6.89 5.38
C TYR A 673 -36.33 6.72 4.82
N LEU A 674 -37.37 7.09 5.59
CA LEU A 674 -38.72 7.24 5.03
C LEU A 674 -38.73 8.18 3.82
N TYR A 675 -37.92 9.24 3.87
CA TYR A 675 -37.85 10.26 2.82
C TYR A 675 -36.70 10.01 1.85
N SER A 676 -35.46 10.04 2.35
CA SER A 676 -34.28 9.75 1.53
C SER A 676 -33.06 9.43 2.38
N PRO A 677 -32.17 8.51 1.93
CA PRO A 677 -30.80 8.46 2.42
C PRO A 677 -30.05 9.75 2.03
N ALA A 678 -28.82 9.91 2.55
CA ALA A 678 -27.94 10.99 2.11
C ALA A 678 -27.60 10.85 0.61
N LEU A 679 -27.70 11.95 -0.13
CA LEU A 679 -27.54 12.01 -1.58
C LEU A 679 -26.32 12.85 -1.98
N PRO A 680 -25.62 12.52 -3.09
CA PRO A 680 -24.67 13.45 -3.70
C PRO A 680 -25.31 14.80 -4.03
N ARG A 681 -24.50 15.86 -4.11
CA ARG A 681 -24.95 17.23 -4.40
C ARG A 681 -25.98 17.33 -5.53
N GLU A 682 -25.69 16.76 -6.71
CA GLU A 682 -26.57 16.86 -7.87
C GLU A 682 -27.90 16.13 -7.66
N GLU A 683 -27.86 14.97 -7.00
CA GLU A 683 -29.05 14.18 -6.69
C GLU A 683 -29.90 14.84 -5.60
N PHE A 684 -29.29 15.50 -4.62
CA PHE A 684 -29.97 16.27 -3.59
C PHE A 684 -30.68 17.50 -4.16
N ALA A 685 -30.03 18.27 -5.05
CA ALA A 685 -30.65 19.39 -5.75
C ALA A 685 -31.89 18.93 -6.54
N ALA A 686 -31.75 17.85 -7.31
CA ALA A 686 -32.87 17.27 -8.05
C ALA A 686 -33.98 16.72 -7.12
N TYR A 687 -33.65 16.25 -5.92
CA TYR A 687 -34.62 15.84 -4.91
C TYR A 687 -35.43 17.05 -4.40
N CYS A 688 -34.77 18.16 -4.12
CA CYS A 688 -35.43 19.40 -3.68
C CYS A 688 -36.43 19.91 -4.73
N ASP A 689 -36.03 19.95 -6.01
CA ASP A 689 -36.89 20.38 -7.11
C ASP A 689 -38.16 19.52 -7.24
N ARG A 690 -38.01 18.18 -7.15
CA ARG A 690 -39.15 17.25 -7.23
C ARG A 690 -40.15 17.47 -6.10
N MET A 691 -39.67 17.68 -4.88
CA MET A 691 -40.54 17.92 -3.73
C MET A 691 -41.20 19.30 -3.78
N ALA A 692 -40.58 20.29 -4.42
CA ALA A 692 -41.21 21.58 -4.70
C ALA A 692 -42.34 21.45 -5.75
N ALA A 693 -42.15 20.63 -6.79
CA ALA A 693 -43.11 20.46 -7.89
C ALA A 693 -44.39 19.69 -7.51
N HIS A 694 -44.35 18.79 -6.52
CA HIS A 694 -45.56 18.11 -6.00
C HIS A 694 -46.56 19.03 -5.30
N LYS A 695 -46.27 20.34 -5.25
CA LYS A 695 -47.14 21.39 -4.71
C LYS A 695 -48.05 22.05 -5.76
N GLU A 696 -47.74 21.92 -7.05
CA GLU A 696 -48.46 22.62 -8.14
C GLU A 696 -49.55 21.77 -8.82
N ILE A 697 -49.85 20.58 -8.30
CA ILE A 697 -50.93 19.68 -8.74
C ILE A 697 -51.86 19.43 -7.56
#